data_AF-A0A833RQN1-F1
#
_entry.id   AF-A0A833RQN1-F1
#
_cell.length_a   1.000
_cell.length_b   1.000
_cell.length_c   1.000
_cell.angle_alpha   90.00
_cell.angle_beta   90.00
_cell.angle_gamma   90.00
#
_symmetry.space_group_name_H-M   'P 1'
#
loop_
_entity.id
_entity.type
_entity.pdbx_description
1 polymer ?
#
loop_
_entity_poly.entity_id
_entity_poly.type
_entity_poly.pdbx_seq_one_letter_code
_entity_poly.pdbx_strand_id
1 'polypeptide(L)'
;MASLQTSFTSLVTKKHNNYHLYKFVPGFEPRTTQAADRYYQVKGLLSTKATLAVDRRISVGDSVSNVAKQRKHTVDPAAPDFLPLPSFEECFPRSTKEYTRVHLSGDNKPFDTYDTSGPQNISPKLGLPKIRKDWIDRRAGLGTPRYTQMYYAKQGIITEEMLYCATREGLTPEFVRSEVARGRAIIPSNKKHLELEPMIVGRNFLVKVNANIGNSAVVSSIEEEVHKLQWATMWGADTVMDLSTGRHIHETREWILRNSSVPIGTVPIYQALEKVNGIAENLSWEVFKETLIEQAEQGVDYFTIHAGVLLRYIPLTARRMTGIVSRGGSIHAKWCLVYHKENFAYEHWDDILDICNQYDVALSIGDGLRPGSIYDANDSAQFAELLTQGELTRRAWEKDVQVMNEGPGHIPMHKIPENMEKQLEWCNEAPFYTLGPLTTDIAPGYDHITSAIGAATIGSLGTALLCYVTPKEHLGLPNRDDVKAGVIAYKIAAHAADLAKGHPYAQSWDDALSKARFEFRWLDQFALSLDPMTAMAFHDETLPADGAKVAHFCSMCGPKFCSMKITEDVRRYAEEHGYGTVEEAVKGGMEAMSAEFTRAKKTVSGEQHGEVGGEIYLPEVTPRDFVLTDQHFNVEIVTRKGTRGARYGTPTYAWDHFLTPHSFLPSIIAGNAWEFGTGVLHLVIWQGGVDKNPSNLTKVISL
;
A
#
# COMPACT_ATOMS: atom_id res chain seq x y z
N MET A 1 42.13 -52.23 -44.84
CA MET A 1 43.06 -51.96 -45.97
C MET A 1 42.55 -50.70 -46.68
N ALA A 2 43.32 -49.73 -47.12
CA ALA A 2 44.70 -49.31 -46.80
C ALA A 2 44.83 -47.81 -47.25
N SER A 3 45.41 -46.89 -46.46
CA SER A 3 46.79 -46.35 -46.61
C SER A 3 47.05 -45.57 -47.93
N LEU A 4 47.63 -44.37 -48.03
CA LEU A 4 48.39 -43.45 -47.14
C LEU A 4 47.93 -41.97 -47.44
N GLN A 5 48.22 -40.87 -46.71
CA GLN A 5 49.48 -40.30 -46.16
C GLN A 5 50.55 -40.06 -47.26
N THR A 6 51.43 -39.04 -47.26
CA THR A 6 52.00 -38.10 -46.25
C THR A 6 52.07 -36.66 -46.80
N SER A 7 51.77 -35.59 -46.05
CA SER A 7 52.59 -34.88 -45.02
C SER A 7 53.88 -34.20 -45.51
N PHE A 8 54.00 -32.88 -45.31
CA PHE A 8 55.22 -32.20 -44.79
C PHE A 8 54.84 -30.81 -44.19
N THR A 9 55.79 -30.13 -43.53
CA THR A 9 55.50 -29.25 -42.36
C THR A 9 55.93 -27.79 -42.44
N SER A 10 55.13 -26.92 -41.78
CA SER A 10 55.48 -25.71 -41.02
C SER A 10 56.46 -24.65 -41.56
N LEU A 11 56.06 -23.38 -41.48
CA LEU A 11 56.73 -22.39 -40.61
C LEU A 11 55.88 -21.13 -40.34
N VAL A 12 56.29 -20.32 -39.36
CA VAL A 12 55.52 -19.22 -38.76
C VAL A 12 56.02 -17.85 -39.24
N THR A 13 55.13 -16.89 -39.50
CA THR A 13 55.41 -15.46 -39.28
C THR A 13 54.14 -14.60 -39.17
N LYS A 14 54.24 -13.44 -38.51
CA LYS A 14 53.16 -12.46 -38.30
C LYS A 14 53.29 -11.26 -39.25
N LYS A 15 52.17 -10.69 -39.74
CA LYS A 15 51.78 -9.27 -39.54
C LYS A 15 50.44 -8.90 -40.21
N HIS A 16 49.96 -7.69 -39.90
CA HIS A 16 48.66 -7.12 -40.28
C HIS A 16 48.47 -6.93 -41.79
N ASN A 17 47.21 -6.77 -42.21
CA ASN A 17 46.83 -5.99 -43.39
C ASN A 17 45.64 -5.08 -43.07
N ASN A 18 45.64 -3.88 -43.65
CA ASN A 18 44.49 -2.97 -43.65
C ASN A 18 43.57 -3.30 -44.84
N TYR A 19 42.27 -3.04 -44.70
CA TYR A 19 41.33 -3.12 -45.84
C TYR A 19 41.19 -1.76 -46.53
N HIS A 20 41.11 -1.79 -47.87
CA HIS A 20 41.02 -0.60 -48.72
C HIS A 20 39.57 -0.21 -49.06
N LEU A 21 39.36 1.09 -49.27
CA LEU A 21 38.13 1.65 -49.83
C LEU A 21 37.95 1.31 -51.31
N TYR A 22 36.68 1.29 -51.73
CA TYR A 22 36.27 1.66 -53.09
C TYR A 22 35.24 2.80 -53.05
N LYS A 23 35.27 3.68 -54.07
CA LYS A 23 34.29 4.73 -54.43
C LYS A 23 34.06 4.59 -55.95
N PHE A 24 32.91 4.87 -56.55
CA PHE A 24 32.20 6.15 -56.81
C PHE A 24 30.88 5.77 -57.58
N VAL A 25 29.86 6.59 -57.95
CA VAL A 25 29.20 7.90 -57.62
C VAL A 25 28.22 8.15 -58.82
N PRO A 26 27.25 9.11 -58.90
CA PRO A 26 26.74 10.12 -57.95
C PRO A 26 25.19 10.13 -57.76
N GLY A 27 24.62 11.10 -57.01
CA GLY A 27 23.16 11.21 -56.82
C GLY A 27 22.55 12.48 -56.16
N PHE A 28 23.16 13.67 -56.29
CA PHE A 28 22.62 15.00 -55.88
C PHE A 28 22.36 15.33 -54.38
N GLU A 29 22.14 16.63 -54.12
CA GLU A 29 22.33 17.36 -52.84
C GLU A 29 21.14 17.36 -51.87
N PRO A 30 21.37 17.80 -50.60
CA PRO A 30 20.84 19.14 -50.24
C PRO A 30 21.88 20.12 -49.62
N ARG A 31 21.47 21.38 -49.45
CA ARG A 31 22.32 22.56 -49.20
C ARG A 31 22.80 22.75 -47.76
N THR A 32 23.90 23.49 -47.61
CA THR A 32 24.45 24.00 -46.34
C THR A 32 24.08 25.47 -46.07
N THR A 33 24.04 25.86 -44.80
CA THR A 33 24.16 27.25 -44.33
C THR A 33 25.02 27.29 -43.07
N GLN A 34 25.96 28.24 -42.99
CA GLN A 34 26.84 28.44 -41.83
C GLN A 34 26.53 29.77 -41.11
N ALA A 35 26.50 29.75 -39.78
CA ALA A 35 26.83 30.87 -38.89
C ALA A 35 27.10 30.26 -37.48
N ALA A 36 28.35 30.10 -37.03
CA ALA A 36 29.29 31.13 -36.56
C ALA A 36 29.11 31.43 -35.06
N ASP A 37 29.82 30.67 -34.22
CA ASP A 37 29.86 30.84 -32.77
C ASP A 37 30.40 32.20 -32.33
N ARG A 38 29.82 32.74 -31.25
CA ARG A 38 30.45 33.78 -30.41
C ARG A 38 30.24 33.48 -28.94
N TYR A 39 31.34 33.23 -28.23
CA TYR A 39 31.37 33.19 -26.77
C TYR A 39 30.93 34.54 -26.18
N TYR A 40 30.11 34.48 -25.12
CA TYR A 40 30.02 35.54 -24.13
C TYR A 40 29.96 34.91 -22.73
N GLN A 41 30.91 35.28 -21.86
CA GLN A 41 30.82 34.99 -20.44
C GLN A 41 29.90 36.01 -19.77
N VAL A 42 29.02 35.55 -18.88
CA VAL A 42 28.34 36.40 -17.90
C VAL A 42 28.58 35.80 -16.52
N LYS A 43 29.15 36.59 -15.60
CA LYS A 43 29.33 36.20 -14.20
C LYS A 43 27.99 36.27 -13.47
N GLY A 44 27.72 35.29 -12.61
CA GLY A 44 26.42 35.17 -11.93
C GLY A 44 26.19 36.18 -10.80
N LEU A 45 24.91 36.32 -10.44
CA LEU A 45 24.46 36.79 -9.13
C LEU A 45 23.59 35.70 -8.48
N LEU A 46 23.37 35.81 -7.17
CA LEU A 46 22.72 34.76 -6.38
C LEU A 46 21.21 34.69 -6.62
N SER A 47 20.67 33.46 -6.59
CA SER A 47 19.25 33.19 -6.34
C SER A 47 19.14 32.22 -5.16
N THR A 48 18.25 32.50 -4.23
CA THR A 48 18.15 31.82 -2.93
C THR A 48 17.48 30.46 -3.04
N LYS A 49 18.23 29.38 -2.77
CA LYS A 49 17.62 28.07 -2.47
C LYS A 49 17.00 28.09 -1.07
N ALA A 50 15.67 28.12 -0.99
CA ALA A 50 14.97 27.66 0.20
C ALA A 50 14.99 26.13 0.19
N THR A 51 15.67 25.51 1.15
CA THR A 51 15.67 24.05 1.34
C THR A 51 15.60 23.79 2.84
N LEU A 52 14.52 23.13 3.29
CA LEU A 52 14.31 22.82 4.70
C LEU A 52 15.23 21.67 5.12
N ALA A 53 16.47 22.00 5.50
CA ALA A 53 17.37 21.08 6.16
C ALA A 53 16.96 20.96 7.64
N VAL A 54 16.50 19.78 8.04
CA VAL A 54 16.21 19.46 9.45
C VAL A 54 17.53 19.16 10.17
N ASP A 55 18.08 20.13 10.91
CA ASP A 55 19.33 20.00 11.68
C ASP A 55 19.11 19.13 12.95
N ARG A 56 19.00 17.80 12.77
CA ARG A 56 18.94 16.83 13.88
C ARG A 56 20.28 16.74 14.62
N ARG A 57 20.52 17.67 15.54
CA ARG A 57 21.56 17.53 16.57
C ARG A 57 21.02 16.77 17.77
N ILE A 58 21.14 15.44 17.74
CA ILE A 58 21.14 14.63 18.96
C ILE A 58 22.57 14.17 19.21
N SER A 59 23.11 14.52 20.37
CA SER A 59 24.49 14.18 20.75
C SER A 59 24.58 12.76 21.30
N VAL A 60 25.06 11.83 20.47
CA VAL A 60 25.57 10.51 20.91
C VAL A 60 26.99 10.36 20.36
N GLY A 61 27.92 9.98 21.23
CA GLY A 61 29.34 9.87 20.89
C GLY A 61 29.67 8.64 20.03
N ASP A 62 30.82 8.73 19.34
CA ASP A 62 31.64 7.62 18.84
C ASP A 62 30.95 6.47 18.07
N SER A 63 30.69 6.69 16.77
CA SER A 63 30.71 5.60 15.75
C SER A 63 30.67 6.06 14.27
N VAL A 64 30.75 7.37 13.97
CA VAL A 64 30.62 7.92 12.60
C VAL A 64 31.88 7.71 11.74
N SER A 65 32.20 6.45 11.44
CA SER A 65 33.33 6.05 10.59
C SER A 65 33.10 4.76 9.77
N ASN A 66 31.96 4.10 9.88
CA ASN A 66 31.66 2.84 9.17
C ASN A 66 30.65 2.94 8.00
N VAL A 67 29.96 4.08 7.81
CA VAL A 67 28.89 4.26 6.80
C VAL A 67 29.45 4.50 5.39
N ALA A 68 30.38 3.66 4.95
CA ALA A 68 31.03 3.72 3.63
C ALA A 68 31.51 2.35 3.10
N LYS A 69 31.09 1.23 3.70
CA LYS A 69 31.41 -0.12 3.21
C LYS A 69 30.45 -0.49 2.07
N GLN A 70 31.02 -0.91 0.94
CA GLN A 70 30.26 -1.43 -0.21
C GLN A 70 29.34 -2.57 0.26
N ARG A 71 28.08 -2.56 -0.18
CA ARG A 71 27.14 -3.68 0.05
C ARG A 71 27.75 -4.93 -0.58
N LYS A 72 28.09 -5.92 0.25
CA LYS A 72 28.65 -7.19 -0.22
C LYS A 72 27.51 -8.13 -0.61
N HIS A 73 27.73 -8.91 -1.67
CA HIS A 73 27.00 -10.16 -1.83
C HIS A 73 27.32 -11.11 -0.68
N THR A 74 26.43 -12.07 -0.43
CA THR A 74 26.62 -13.15 0.56
C THR A 74 27.97 -13.84 0.34
N VAL A 75 28.74 -14.01 1.41
CA VAL A 75 30.12 -14.56 1.33
C VAL A 75 30.11 -16.09 1.28
N ASP A 76 29.20 -16.71 2.03
CA ASP A 76 28.93 -18.14 2.02
C ASP A 76 27.41 -18.37 1.98
N PRO A 77 26.83 -18.84 0.85
CA PRO A 77 25.40 -19.07 0.75
C PRO A 77 24.91 -20.24 1.62
N ALA A 78 25.80 -21.09 2.15
CA ALA A 78 25.45 -22.14 3.11
C ALA A 78 25.46 -21.64 4.57
N ALA A 79 26.00 -20.46 4.85
CA ALA A 79 26.02 -19.87 6.20
C ALA A 79 25.89 -18.33 6.23
N PRO A 80 24.78 -17.73 5.72
CA PRO A 80 24.62 -16.27 5.65
C PRO A 80 24.66 -15.58 7.03
N ASP A 81 25.03 -14.30 7.07
CA ASP A 81 25.16 -13.53 8.31
C ASP A 81 23.91 -12.69 8.63
N PHE A 82 22.81 -13.38 8.97
CA PHE A 82 21.49 -12.77 9.18
C PHE A 82 21.48 -11.70 10.28
N LEU A 83 20.97 -10.51 9.93
CA LEU A 83 20.76 -9.40 10.86
C LEU A 83 19.50 -9.64 11.71
N PRO A 84 19.46 -9.20 12.98
CA PRO A 84 18.24 -9.19 13.78
C PRO A 84 17.24 -8.14 13.25
N LEU A 85 15.96 -8.46 13.37
CA LEU A 85 14.85 -7.54 13.12
C LEU A 85 14.50 -6.75 14.40
N PRO A 86 13.82 -5.60 14.26
CA PRO A 86 12.99 -5.07 15.35
C PRO A 86 11.98 -6.12 15.79
N SER A 87 11.72 -6.22 17.09
CA SER A 87 10.78 -7.18 17.65
C SER A 87 9.32 -6.87 17.29
N PHE A 88 8.45 -7.86 17.46
CA PHE A 88 7.01 -7.68 17.29
C PHE A 88 6.46 -6.60 18.23
N GLU A 89 6.97 -6.53 19.46
CA GLU A 89 6.58 -5.57 20.49
C GLU A 89 7.06 -4.14 20.18
N GLU A 90 8.20 -3.99 19.49
CA GLU A 90 8.69 -2.71 18.98
C GLU A 90 7.89 -2.21 17.77
N CYS A 91 7.31 -3.11 16.97
CA CYS A 91 6.46 -2.76 15.82
C CYS A 91 5.00 -2.51 16.24
N PHE A 92 4.48 -3.35 17.13
CA PHE A 92 3.09 -3.39 17.60
C PHE A 92 3.02 -3.26 19.14
N PRO A 93 3.36 -2.09 19.70
CA PRO A 93 3.26 -1.85 21.13
C PRO A 93 1.85 -2.16 21.65
N ARG A 94 1.78 -2.80 22.83
CA ARG A 94 0.55 -3.28 23.48
C ARG A 94 -0.21 -4.37 22.72
N SER A 95 0.45 -5.07 21.79
CA SER A 95 -0.08 -6.29 21.16
C SER A 95 0.57 -7.55 21.70
N THR A 96 -0.12 -8.69 21.65
CA THR A 96 0.42 -10.02 22.02
C THR A 96 0.03 -11.08 21.00
N LYS A 97 0.87 -12.10 20.80
CA LYS A 97 0.70 -13.16 19.79
C LYS A 97 -0.23 -14.31 20.21
N GLU A 98 -1.53 -14.07 20.12
CA GLU A 98 -2.63 -15.05 20.10
C GLU A 98 -3.68 -14.55 19.10
N TYR A 99 -3.38 -14.60 17.78
CA TYR A 99 -3.71 -13.53 16.82
C TYR A 99 -2.99 -12.21 17.21
N THR A 100 -3.07 -11.13 16.44
CA THR A 100 -2.52 -9.84 16.91
C THR A 100 -3.57 -9.19 17.82
N ARG A 101 -3.54 -9.56 19.10
CA ARG A 101 -4.46 -9.05 20.13
C ARG A 101 -3.95 -7.72 20.68
N VAL A 102 -4.62 -6.63 20.31
CA VAL A 102 -4.34 -5.26 20.76
C VAL A 102 -5.04 -5.02 22.10
N HIS A 103 -4.27 -4.78 23.17
CA HIS A 103 -4.79 -4.59 24.53
C HIS A 103 -5.19 -3.13 24.77
N LEU A 104 -6.49 -2.85 24.74
CA LEU A 104 -7.07 -1.51 24.92
C LEU A 104 -7.16 -1.11 26.41
N SER A 105 -7.43 0.18 26.67
CA SER A 105 -7.50 0.77 28.01
C SER A 105 -8.94 1.05 28.47
N GLY A 106 -9.13 1.15 29.79
CA GLY A 106 -10.47 1.20 30.42
C GLY A 106 -11.22 -0.12 30.26
N ASP A 107 -12.55 -0.07 30.31
CA ASP A 107 -13.42 -1.26 30.15
C ASP A 107 -13.57 -1.74 28.68
N ASN A 108 -12.66 -1.32 27.79
CA ASN A 108 -12.65 -1.76 26.40
C ASN A 108 -12.06 -3.18 26.30
N LYS A 109 -12.78 -4.08 25.63
CA LYS A 109 -12.25 -5.41 25.29
C LYS A 109 -11.02 -5.27 24.38
N PRO A 110 -10.04 -6.19 24.45
CA PRO A 110 -8.99 -6.30 23.45
C PRO A 110 -9.57 -6.46 22.04
N PHE A 111 -8.83 -6.01 21.03
CA PHE A 111 -9.20 -6.12 19.62
C PHE A 111 -8.24 -7.07 18.91
N ASP A 112 -8.78 -8.15 18.33
CA ASP A 112 -7.98 -9.19 17.68
C ASP A 112 -7.90 -8.92 16.16
N THR A 113 -6.70 -8.69 15.63
CA THR A 113 -6.47 -8.47 14.19
C THR A 113 -5.85 -9.69 13.51
N TYR A 114 -6.07 -9.79 12.20
CA TYR A 114 -5.43 -10.79 11.34
C TYR A 114 -3.90 -10.56 11.34
N ASP A 115 -3.15 -11.61 11.62
CA ASP A 115 -1.68 -11.59 11.72
C ASP A 115 -1.05 -12.45 10.61
N THR A 116 0.01 -11.91 9.99
CA THR A 116 0.85 -12.58 8.98
C THR A 116 2.31 -12.74 9.43
N SER A 117 2.71 -12.10 10.54
CA SER A 117 4.11 -11.98 10.94
C SER A 117 4.76 -13.31 11.34
N GLY A 118 3.97 -14.35 11.62
CA GLY A 118 4.45 -15.71 11.89
C GLY A 118 5.23 -15.87 13.20
N PRO A 119 5.86 -17.04 13.42
CA PRO A 119 6.60 -17.32 14.65
C PRO A 119 7.83 -16.41 14.81
N GLN A 120 7.94 -15.75 15.97
CA GLN A 120 8.95 -14.72 16.24
C GLN A 120 10.19 -15.26 16.97
N ASN A 121 11.27 -14.46 16.96
CA ASN A 121 12.51 -14.70 17.73
C ASN A 121 13.23 -16.04 17.45
N ILE A 122 12.97 -16.65 16.29
CA ILE A 122 13.66 -17.85 15.80
C ILE A 122 14.85 -17.45 14.93
N SER A 123 16.00 -18.10 15.13
CA SER A 123 17.19 -17.87 14.29
C SER A 123 16.95 -18.40 12.87
N PRO A 124 17.15 -17.61 11.80
CA PRO A 124 16.92 -18.08 10.44
C PRO A 124 17.81 -19.25 10.00
N LYS A 125 18.87 -19.54 10.77
CA LYS A 125 19.78 -20.70 10.61
C LYS A 125 19.17 -22.03 11.06
N LEU A 126 18.03 -22.01 11.77
CA LEU A 126 17.29 -23.20 12.18
C LEU A 126 16.08 -23.49 11.27
N GLY A 127 15.54 -22.45 10.62
CA GLY A 127 14.23 -22.50 9.98
C GLY A 127 13.06 -22.45 10.98
N LEU A 128 11.86 -22.26 10.46
CA LEU A 128 10.62 -22.24 11.25
C LEU A 128 10.14 -23.66 11.62
N PRO A 129 9.31 -23.80 12.67
CA PRO A 129 8.67 -25.06 13.02
C PRO A 129 7.80 -25.59 11.86
N LYS A 130 7.95 -26.89 11.54
CA LYS A 130 7.27 -27.56 10.43
C LYS A 130 5.84 -27.99 10.80
N ILE A 131 5.00 -27.01 11.18
CA ILE A 131 3.67 -27.20 11.77
C ILE A 131 2.71 -28.05 10.93
N ARG A 132 2.83 -28.06 9.60
CA ARG A 132 1.98 -28.87 8.70
C ARG A 132 2.41 -30.33 8.57
N LYS A 133 3.55 -30.74 9.14
CA LYS A 133 4.17 -32.06 8.88
C LYS A 133 3.20 -33.23 9.08
N ASP A 134 2.57 -33.31 10.25
CA ASP A 134 1.71 -34.44 10.61
C ASP A 134 0.41 -34.48 9.79
N TRP A 135 0.01 -33.33 9.21
CA TRP A 135 -1.13 -33.22 8.30
C TRP A 135 -0.80 -33.86 6.96
N ILE A 136 0.36 -33.50 6.38
CA ILE A 136 0.85 -34.04 5.12
C ILE A 136 1.15 -35.54 5.25
N ASP A 137 1.88 -35.94 6.29
CA ASP A 137 2.26 -37.35 6.51
C ASP A 137 1.02 -38.25 6.65
N ARG A 138 -0.01 -37.82 7.41
CA ARG A 138 -1.24 -38.60 7.57
C ARG A 138 -2.02 -38.73 6.27
N ARG A 139 -2.14 -37.66 5.47
CA ARG A 139 -2.84 -37.71 4.17
C ARG A 139 -2.05 -38.54 3.14
N ALA A 140 -0.72 -38.45 3.13
CA ALA A 140 0.13 -39.30 2.30
C ALA A 140 0.00 -40.79 2.67
N GLY A 141 -0.08 -41.11 3.96
CA GLY A 141 -0.28 -42.47 4.47
C GLY A 141 -1.63 -43.12 4.11
N LEU A 142 -2.63 -42.33 3.72
CA LEU A 142 -3.92 -42.84 3.21
C LEU A 142 -3.88 -43.21 1.72
N GLY A 143 -2.92 -42.64 0.95
CA GLY A 143 -2.78 -42.86 -0.49
C GLY A 143 -3.83 -42.11 -1.32
N THR A 144 -3.39 -41.10 -2.09
CA THR A 144 -4.29 -40.27 -2.92
C THR A 144 -3.75 -40.13 -4.36
N PRO A 145 -4.62 -40.03 -5.38
CA PRO A 145 -4.19 -39.89 -6.78
C PRO A 145 -3.71 -38.47 -7.13
N ARG A 146 -4.16 -37.47 -6.34
CA ARG A 146 -3.84 -36.05 -6.45
C ARG A 146 -3.64 -35.51 -5.03
N TYR A 147 -2.81 -34.48 -4.86
CA TYR A 147 -2.47 -33.91 -3.55
C TYR A 147 -3.11 -32.54 -3.28
N THR A 148 -3.92 -32.02 -4.20
CA THR A 148 -4.33 -30.61 -4.19
C THR A 148 -5.54 -30.31 -3.29
N GLN A 149 -5.62 -29.09 -2.75
CA GLN A 149 -6.79 -28.66 -1.98
C GLN A 149 -8.08 -28.67 -2.83
N MET A 150 -8.01 -28.35 -4.12
CA MET A 150 -9.15 -28.48 -5.04
C MET A 150 -9.61 -29.93 -5.21
N TYR A 151 -8.69 -30.90 -5.32
CA TYR A 151 -9.05 -32.32 -5.37
C TYR A 151 -9.81 -32.74 -4.11
N TYR A 152 -9.24 -32.48 -2.92
CA TYR A 152 -9.89 -32.79 -1.64
C TYR A 152 -11.26 -32.13 -1.51
N ALA A 153 -11.34 -30.84 -1.86
CA ALA A 153 -12.58 -30.07 -1.81
C ALA A 153 -13.67 -30.69 -2.69
N LYS A 154 -13.35 -31.13 -3.91
CA LYS A 154 -14.27 -31.82 -4.82
C LYS A 154 -14.66 -33.22 -4.34
N GLN A 155 -13.81 -33.92 -3.57
CA GLN A 155 -14.19 -35.17 -2.89
C GLN A 155 -15.09 -34.96 -1.65
N GLY A 156 -15.45 -33.71 -1.31
CA GLY A 156 -16.21 -33.40 -0.10
C GLY A 156 -15.34 -33.42 1.18
N ILE A 157 -14.01 -33.47 1.05
CA ILE A 157 -13.08 -33.55 2.18
C ILE A 157 -12.71 -32.13 2.63
N ILE A 158 -12.94 -31.84 3.90
CA ILE A 158 -12.42 -30.65 4.59
C ILE A 158 -11.03 -31.00 5.14
N THR A 159 -9.99 -30.32 4.67
CA THR A 159 -8.61 -30.50 5.15
C THR A 159 -8.29 -29.60 6.35
N GLU A 160 -7.17 -29.88 7.01
CA GLU A 160 -6.64 -29.02 8.07
C GLU A 160 -6.36 -27.59 7.58
N GLU A 161 -5.87 -27.42 6.35
CA GLU A 161 -5.67 -26.09 5.77
C GLU A 161 -7.01 -25.37 5.55
N MET A 162 -8.06 -26.06 5.07
CA MET A 162 -9.39 -25.46 4.95
C MET A 162 -9.98 -25.05 6.31
N LEU A 163 -9.80 -25.87 7.34
CA LEU A 163 -10.21 -25.55 8.72
C LEU A 163 -9.41 -24.37 9.30
N TYR A 164 -8.10 -24.33 9.04
CA TYR A 164 -7.22 -23.25 9.48
C TYR A 164 -7.63 -21.91 8.82
N CYS A 165 -7.80 -21.89 7.50
CA CYS A 165 -8.26 -20.70 6.78
C CYS A 165 -9.66 -20.26 7.23
N ALA A 166 -10.61 -21.18 7.40
CA ALA A 166 -11.94 -20.85 7.91
C ALA A 166 -11.89 -20.19 9.30
N THR A 167 -11.03 -20.70 10.19
CA THR A 167 -10.81 -20.13 11.52
C THR A 167 -10.15 -18.73 11.44
N ARG A 168 -9.17 -18.55 10.55
CA ARG A 168 -8.44 -17.28 10.33
C ARG A 168 -9.32 -16.17 9.72
N GLU A 169 -10.34 -16.53 8.95
CA GLU A 169 -11.30 -15.61 8.31
C GLU A 169 -12.61 -15.42 9.11
N GLY A 170 -12.83 -16.18 10.20
CA GLY A 170 -14.10 -16.16 10.95
C GLY A 170 -15.30 -16.78 10.22
N LEU A 171 -15.05 -17.74 9.32
CA LEU A 171 -16.03 -18.37 8.44
C LEU A 171 -16.15 -19.89 8.70
N THR A 172 -17.07 -20.57 8.00
CA THR A 172 -17.25 -22.02 8.17
C THR A 172 -16.29 -22.83 7.28
N PRO A 173 -15.75 -23.97 7.76
CA PRO A 173 -14.88 -24.83 6.94
C PRO A 173 -15.55 -25.39 5.69
N GLU A 174 -16.86 -25.61 5.73
CA GLU A 174 -17.66 -26.05 4.58
C GLU A 174 -17.82 -24.94 3.51
N PHE A 175 -17.93 -23.67 3.91
CA PHE A 175 -17.92 -22.55 2.97
C PHE A 175 -16.55 -22.44 2.25
N VAL A 176 -15.46 -22.57 3.00
CA VAL A 176 -14.09 -22.65 2.44
C VAL A 176 -13.97 -23.81 1.46
N ARG A 177 -14.37 -25.02 1.85
CA ARG A 177 -14.37 -26.20 0.96
C ARG A 177 -15.21 -25.95 -0.30
N SER A 178 -16.40 -25.35 -0.18
CA SER A 178 -17.27 -25.05 -1.31
C SER A 178 -16.63 -24.11 -2.33
N GLU A 179 -16.05 -22.99 -1.89
CA GLU A 179 -15.42 -22.02 -2.79
C GLU A 179 -14.14 -22.56 -3.45
N VAL A 180 -13.35 -23.39 -2.74
CA VAL A 180 -12.18 -24.08 -3.29
C VAL A 180 -12.59 -25.18 -4.30
N ALA A 181 -13.64 -25.96 -4.01
CA ALA A 181 -14.12 -27.03 -4.91
C ALA A 181 -14.55 -26.52 -6.29
N ARG A 182 -15.13 -25.31 -6.33
CA ARG A 182 -15.59 -24.62 -7.55
C ARG A 182 -14.59 -23.62 -8.13
N GLY A 183 -13.37 -23.56 -7.60
CA GLY A 183 -12.29 -22.74 -8.15
C GLY A 183 -12.38 -21.23 -7.90
N ARG A 184 -13.32 -20.75 -7.07
CA ARG A 184 -13.47 -19.33 -6.69
C ARG A 184 -12.54 -18.88 -5.56
N ALA A 185 -11.86 -19.84 -4.93
CA ALA A 185 -10.82 -19.61 -3.96
C ALA A 185 -9.71 -20.64 -4.10
N ILE A 186 -8.50 -20.28 -3.68
CA ILE A 186 -7.36 -21.18 -3.56
C ILE A 186 -6.69 -21.04 -2.20
N ILE A 187 -6.05 -22.12 -1.76
CA ILE A 187 -5.18 -22.17 -0.59
C ILE A 187 -3.82 -22.64 -1.12
N PRO A 188 -2.90 -21.74 -1.49
CA PRO A 188 -1.58 -22.11 -2.00
C PRO A 188 -0.80 -22.79 -0.87
N SER A 189 -0.57 -24.11 -0.98
CA SER A 189 -0.15 -24.91 0.18
C SER A 189 0.71 -26.13 -0.20
N ASN A 190 1.82 -25.90 -0.89
CA ASN A 190 2.69 -26.98 -1.36
C ASN A 190 3.06 -27.92 -0.20
N LYS A 191 2.90 -29.23 -0.39
CA LYS A 191 3.10 -30.26 0.64
C LYS A 191 4.56 -30.38 1.14
N LYS A 192 5.52 -29.68 0.51
CA LYS A 192 6.91 -29.54 0.99
C LYS A 192 7.14 -28.28 1.82
N HIS A 193 6.26 -27.28 1.76
CA HIS A 193 6.30 -26.09 2.62
C HIS A 193 5.62 -26.37 3.95
N LEU A 194 6.33 -27.07 4.84
CA LEU A 194 5.77 -27.54 6.11
C LEU A 194 5.73 -26.44 7.17
N GLU A 195 6.44 -25.34 6.94
CA GLU A 195 6.55 -24.13 7.75
C GLU A 195 5.33 -23.19 7.65
N LEU A 196 4.55 -23.32 6.57
CA LEU A 196 3.41 -22.45 6.22
C LEU A 196 2.28 -22.44 7.27
N GLU A 197 1.80 -21.25 7.63
CA GLU A 197 0.51 -20.99 8.27
C GLU A 197 -0.56 -20.73 7.17
N PRO A 198 -1.52 -21.63 6.92
CA PRO A 198 -2.42 -21.52 5.77
C PRO A 198 -3.23 -20.22 5.69
N MET A 199 -3.43 -19.74 4.47
CA MET A 199 -4.24 -18.58 4.12
C MET A 199 -5.04 -18.85 2.84
N ILE A 200 -6.13 -18.11 2.62
CA ILE A 200 -7.02 -18.30 1.48
C ILE A 200 -7.13 -17.04 0.62
N VAL A 201 -7.04 -17.22 -0.69
CA VAL A 201 -7.19 -16.18 -1.72
C VAL A 201 -8.48 -16.44 -2.49
N GLY A 202 -9.47 -15.57 -2.35
CA GLY A 202 -10.72 -15.61 -3.12
C GLY A 202 -11.60 -14.39 -2.84
N ARG A 203 -12.50 -14.05 -3.78
CA ARG A 203 -13.32 -12.82 -3.73
C ARG A 203 -14.20 -12.69 -2.48
N ASN A 204 -14.61 -13.82 -1.91
CA ASN A 204 -15.52 -13.95 -0.77
C ASN A 204 -14.81 -13.94 0.61
N PHE A 205 -13.51 -13.64 0.63
CA PHE A 205 -12.65 -13.59 1.82
C PHE A 205 -12.07 -12.17 1.97
N LEU A 206 -11.29 -11.92 3.04
CA LEU A 206 -10.51 -10.69 3.16
C LEU A 206 -9.58 -10.51 1.95
N VAL A 207 -9.44 -9.30 1.41
CA VAL A 207 -8.52 -9.02 0.31
C VAL A 207 -7.08 -9.19 0.81
N LYS A 208 -6.30 -9.98 0.08
CA LYS A 208 -4.92 -10.32 0.45
C LYS A 208 -3.90 -9.43 -0.27
N VAL A 209 -2.71 -9.28 0.29
CA VAL A 209 -1.60 -8.48 -0.26
C VAL A 209 -0.36 -9.34 -0.46
N ASN A 210 0.22 -9.28 -1.66
CA ASN A 210 1.52 -9.89 -1.95
C ASN A 210 2.63 -8.85 -1.94
N ALA A 211 3.77 -9.16 -1.30
CA ALA A 211 5.01 -8.39 -1.43
C ALA A 211 6.03 -9.11 -2.34
N ASN A 212 6.55 -8.40 -3.34
CA ASN A 212 7.67 -8.89 -4.16
C ASN A 212 9.02 -8.57 -3.50
N ILE A 213 9.83 -9.61 -3.30
CA ILE A 213 11.24 -9.53 -2.93
C ILE A 213 12.08 -10.22 -4.03
N GLY A 214 13.37 -10.46 -3.78
CA GLY A 214 14.28 -11.11 -4.71
C GLY A 214 15.55 -10.32 -4.97
N ASN A 215 16.64 -11.05 -5.15
CA ASN A 215 17.95 -10.50 -5.46
C ASN A 215 18.09 -10.12 -6.94
N SER A 216 19.20 -9.49 -7.30
CA SER A 216 19.51 -9.17 -8.70
C SER A 216 20.99 -9.40 -9.03
N ALA A 217 21.32 -9.42 -10.31
CA ALA A 217 22.71 -9.43 -10.77
C ALA A 217 23.53 -8.18 -10.37
N VAL A 218 22.90 -7.13 -9.80
CA VAL A 218 23.54 -5.83 -9.50
C VAL A 218 23.61 -5.54 -7.99
N VAL A 219 22.57 -5.89 -7.22
CA VAL A 219 22.46 -5.60 -5.78
C VAL A 219 21.67 -6.69 -5.02
N SER A 220 21.78 -6.62 -3.70
CA SER A 220 21.22 -7.52 -2.67
C SER A 220 22.02 -8.79 -2.37
N SER A 221 21.64 -9.46 -1.28
CA SER A 221 22.24 -10.66 -0.71
C SER A 221 21.17 -11.52 -0.02
N ILE A 222 21.46 -12.79 0.29
CA ILE A 222 20.54 -13.71 0.98
C ILE A 222 20.10 -13.13 2.33
N GLU A 223 21.00 -12.47 3.03
CA GLU A 223 20.73 -11.76 4.29
C GLU A 223 19.71 -10.61 4.12
N GLU A 224 19.84 -9.81 3.05
CA GLU A 224 18.90 -8.71 2.74
C GLU A 224 17.54 -9.26 2.22
N GLU A 225 17.51 -10.42 1.56
CA GLU A 225 16.24 -11.06 1.15
C GLU A 225 15.46 -11.69 2.31
N VAL A 226 16.09 -12.46 3.19
CA VAL A 226 15.40 -13.04 4.37
C VAL A 226 14.93 -11.93 5.32
N HIS A 227 15.73 -10.86 5.50
CA HIS A 227 15.25 -9.68 6.22
C HIS A 227 14.02 -9.06 5.53
N LYS A 228 13.99 -8.92 4.20
CA LYS A 228 12.83 -8.36 3.49
C LYS A 228 11.58 -9.26 3.58
N LEU A 229 11.72 -10.59 3.53
CA LEU A 229 10.63 -11.54 3.77
C LEU A 229 9.96 -11.30 5.12
N GLN A 230 10.76 -11.38 6.19
CA GLN A 230 10.26 -11.29 7.57
C GLN A 230 9.75 -9.87 7.89
N TRP A 231 10.31 -8.84 7.26
CA TRP A 231 9.83 -7.47 7.39
C TRP A 231 8.53 -7.22 6.61
N ALA A 232 8.36 -7.79 5.42
CA ALA A 232 7.11 -7.67 4.66
C ALA A 232 5.94 -8.34 5.41
N THR A 233 6.15 -9.54 5.93
CA THR A 233 5.16 -10.30 6.72
C THR A 233 4.85 -9.64 8.06
N MET A 234 5.83 -9.01 8.72
CA MET A 234 5.62 -8.17 9.91
C MET A 234 4.60 -7.05 9.66
N TRP A 235 4.69 -6.35 8.52
CA TRP A 235 3.78 -5.23 8.20
C TRP A 235 2.48 -5.64 7.50
N GLY A 236 2.20 -6.94 7.37
CA GLY A 236 0.90 -7.45 6.91
C GLY A 236 0.90 -8.21 5.58
N ALA A 237 2.05 -8.44 4.91
CA ALA A 237 2.04 -9.17 3.62
C ALA A 237 1.54 -10.61 3.81
N ASP A 238 0.45 -10.95 3.09
CA ASP A 238 -0.25 -12.23 3.20
C ASP A 238 0.37 -13.34 2.34
N THR A 239 1.09 -12.96 1.27
CA THR A 239 2.00 -13.81 0.50
C THR A 239 3.26 -13.03 0.14
N VAL A 240 4.32 -13.74 -0.25
CA VAL A 240 5.58 -13.12 -0.73
C VAL A 240 6.06 -13.83 -2.00
N MET A 241 6.57 -13.08 -2.98
CA MET A 241 7.22 -13.66 -4.16
C MET A 241 8.73 -13.47 -4.14
N ASP A 242 9.47 -14.55 -4.40
CA ASP A 242 10.88 -14.49 -4.77
C ASP A 242 11.00 -14.24 -6.28
N LEU A 243 11.37 -13.01 -6.65
CA LEU A 243 11.63 -12.61 -8.03
C LEU A 243 13.13 -12.54 -8.37
N SER A 244 13.98 -13.27 -7.64
CA SER A 244 15.44 -13.25 -7.80
C SER A 244 15.90 -13.53 -9.23
N THR A 245 16.80 -12.68 -9.75
CA THR A 245 17.46 -12.85 -11.06
C THR A 245 18.96 -12.57 -11.00
N GLY A 246 19.60 -12.97 -9.89
CA GLY A 246 21.03 -12.85 -9.67
C GLY A 246 21.70 -14.21 -9.48
N ARG A 247 22.79 -14.22 -8.71
CA ARG A 247 23.43 -15.47 -8.28
C ARG A 247 22.63 -16.13 -7.16
N HIS A 248 22.90 -17.41 -6.94
CA HIS A 248 22.41 -18.17 -5.78
C HIS A 248 20.88 -18.17 -5.64
N ILE A 249 20.13 -18.21 -6.75
CA ILE A 249 18.66 -18.17 -6.76
C ILE A 249 18.05 -19.35 -5.98
N HIS A 250 18.62 -20.55 -6.13
CA HIS A 250 18.15 -21.75 -5.44
C HIS A 250 18.35 -21.62 -3.92
N GLU A 251 19.54 -21.20 -3.50
CA GLU A 251 19.95 -21.05 -2.11
C GLU A 251 19.22 -19.88 -1.43
N THR A 252 19.06 -18.74 -2.12
CA THR A 252 18.27 -17.58 -1.66
C THR A 252 16.85 -18.02 -1.35
N ARG A 253 16.23 -18.75 -2.27
CA ARG A 253 14.86 -19.27 -2.12
C ARG A 253 14.73 -20.33 -1.04
N GLU A 254 15.74 -21.18 -0.84
CA GLU A 254 15.74 -22.16 0.26
C GLU A 254 15.70 -21.42 1.62
N TRP A 255 16.56 -20.42 1.80
CA TRP A 255 16.55 -19.60 3.01
C TRP A 255 15.26 -18.80 3.21
N ILE A 256 14.58 -18.39 2.13
CA ILE A 256 13.25 -17.77 2.17
C ILE A 256 12.20 -18.79 2.62
N LEU A 257 12.07 -19.93 1.93
CA LEU A 257 11.05 -20.95 2.19
C LEU A 257 11.15 -21.54 3.59
N ARG A 258 12.37 -21.86 4.05
CA ARG A 258 12.59 -22.40 5.40
C ARG A 258 12.31 -21.37 6.51
N ASN A 259 12.13 -20.10 6.17
CA ASN A 259 11.86 -18.99 7.10
C ASN A 259 10.55 -18.23 6.82
N SER A 260 9.65 -18.78 6.00
CA SER A 260 8.35 -18.20 5.71
C SER A 260 7.22 -18.91 6.45
N SER A 261 6.35 -18.13 7.08
CA SER A 261 5.03 -18.58 7.55
C SER A 261 3.92 -18.32 6.53
N VAL A 262 4.21 -17.60 5.43
CA VAL A 262 3.25 -17.24 4.38
C VAL A 262 3.57 -17.93 3.05
N PRO A 263 2.60 -18.10 2.13
CA PRO A 263 2.87 -18.73 0.84
C PRO A 263 3.96 -18.00 0.05
N ILE A 264 4.88 -18.77 -0.53
CA ILE A 264 5.94 -18.26 -1.39
C ILE A 264 5.62 -18.55 -2.86
N GLY A 265 5.56 -17.49 -3.66
CA GLY A 265 5.45 -17.57 -5.11
C GLY A 265 6.78 -17.36 -5.83
N THR A 266 6.87 -17.84 -7.07
CA THR A 266 7.99 -17.55 -7.99
C THR A 266 7.52 -17.33 -9.42
N VAL A 267 8.43 -16.85 -10.28
CA VAL A 267 8.27 -16.92 -11.74
C VAL A 267 9.35 -17.88 -12.29
N PRO A 268 9.04 -19.18 -12.50
CA PRO A 268 10.07 -20.19 -12.80
C PRO A 268 10.92 -19.90 -14.04
N ILE A 269 10.40 -19.13 -15.00
CA ILE A 269 11.12 -18.75 -16.22
C ILE A 269 12.39 -17.92 -15.94
N TYR A 270 12.45 -17.19 -14.82
CA TYR A 270 13.63 -16.39 -14.47
C TYR A 270 14.83 -17.29 -14.13
N GLN A 271 14.62 -18.35 -13.35
CA GLN A 271 15.70 -19.29 -13.06
C GLN A 271 16.01 -20.19 -14.26
N ALA A 272 15.00 -20.58 -15.05
CA ALA A 272 15.23 -21.32 -16.30
C ALA A 272 16.10 -20.51 -17.28
N LEU A 273 15.93 -19.18 -17.34
CA LEU A 273 16.74 -18.27 -18.14
C LEU A 273 18.20 -18.19 -17.65
N GLU A 274 18.42 -18.14 -16.34
CA GLU A 274 19.78 -18.17 -15.76
C GLU A 274 20.47 -19.53 -16.00
N LYS A 275 19.75 -20.65 -15.93
CA LYS A 275 20.28 -21.98 -16.33
C LYS A 275 20.80 -22.01 -17.76
N VAL A 276 20.28 -21.16 -18.65
CA VAL A 276 20.75 -21.01 -20.04
C VAL A 276 21.58 -19.74 -20.28
N ASN A 277 22.16 -19.18 -19.22
CA ASN A 277 23.10 -18.04 -19.24
C ASN A 277 22.49 -16.75 -19.81
N GLY A 278 21.21 -16.47 -19.55
CA GLY A 278 20.52 -15.28 -20.05
C GLY A 278 20.09 -15.34 -21.53
N ILE A 279 20.39 -16.44 -22.23
CA ILE A 279 20.07 -16.61 -23.65
C ILE A 279 18.67 -17.22 -23.76
N ALA A 280 17.64 -16.39 -23.85
CA ALA A 280 16.25 -16.83 -23.94
C ALA A 280 15.99 -17.83 -25.09
N GLU A 281 16.74 -17.73 -26.18
CA GLU A 281 16.73 -18.66 -27.31
C GLU A 281 17.06 -20.09 -26.89
N ASN A 282 17.97 -20.27 -25.92
CA ASN A 282 18.38 -21.59 -25.44
C ASN A 282 17.36 -22.23 -24.48
N LEU A 283 16.26 -21.55 -24.14
CA LEU A 283 15.18 -22.13 -23.35
C LEU A 283 14.51 -23.29 -24.11
N SER A 284 14.13 -24.32 -23.36
CA SER A 284 13.30 -25.42 -23.85
C SER A 284 12.34 -25.89 -22.76
N TRP A 285 11.40 -26.75 -23.15
CA TRP A 285 10.50 -27.40 -22.19
C TRP A 285 11.27 -28.17 -21.12
N GLU A 286 12.35 -28.86 -21.48
CA GLU A 286 13.15 -29.68 -20.57
C GLU A 286 13.77 -28.84 -19.44
N VAL A 287 14.43 -27.72 -19.77
CA VAL A 287 15.02 -26.80 -18.77
C VAL A 287 13.94 -26.20 -17.87
N PHE A 288 12.77 -25.88 -18.44
CA PHE A 288 11.65 -25.35 -17.68
C PHE A 288 11.05 -26.40 -16.74
N LYS A 289 10.84 -27.64 -17.23
CA LYS A 289 10.36 -28.80 -16.47
C LYS A 289 11.26 -29.14 -15.29
N GLU A 290 12.58 -29.19 -15.50
CA GLU A 290 13.56 -29.38 -14.42
C GLU A 290 13.44 -28.29 -13.36
N THR A 291 13.23 -27.03 -13.79
CA THR A 291 13.08 -25.88 -12.88
C THR A 291 11.77 -25.90 -12.11
N LEU A 292 10.66 -26.34 -12.73
CA LEU A 292 9.38 -26.55 -12.03
C LEU A 292 9.50 -27.63 -10.95
N ILE A 293 10.13 -28.77 -11.27
CA ILE A 293 10.31 -29.88 -10.31
C ILE A 293 11.23 -29.46 -9.17
N GLU A 294 12.34 -28.78 -9.45
CA GLU A 294 13.27 -28.24 -8.46
C GLU A 294 12.56 -27.32 -7.46
N GLN A 295 11.77 -26.36 -7.95
CA GLN A 295 11.07 -25.40 -7.10
C GLN A 295 9.89 -26.02 -6.33
N ALA A 296 9.19 -26.99 -6.93
CA ALA A 296 8.13 -27.72 -6.27
C ALA A 296 8.66 -28.63 -5.14
N GLU A 297 9.85 -29.21 -5.30
CA GLU A 297 10.55 -29.97 -4.26
C GLU A 297 11.00 -29.10 -3.08
N GLN A 298 11.47 -27.87 -3.31
CA GLN A 298 11.80 -26.93 -2.22
C GLN A 298 10.58 -26.46 -1.41
N GLY A 299 9.41 -26.39 -2.05
CA GLY A 299 8.16 -25.96 -1.41
C GLY A 299 7.54 -24.67 -1.94
N VAL A 300 7.83 -24.22 -3.17
CA VAL A 300 7.11 -23.06 -3.74
C VAL A 300 5.61 -23.36 -3.84
N ASP A 301 4.77 -22.49 -3.30
CA ASP A 301 3.31 -22.69 -3.20
C ASP A 301 2.55 -22.28 -4.45
N TYR A 302 3.07 -21.33 -5.23
CA TYR A 302 2.49 -20.97 -6.53
C TYR A 302 3.51 -20.55 -7.58
N PHE A 303 3.24 -20.90 -8.84
CA PHE A 303 4.05 -20.51 -9.99
C PHE A 303 3.32 -19.50 -10.86
N THR A 304 3.95 -18.37 -11.11
CA THR A 304 3.57 -17.45 -12.20
C THR A 304 4.08 -18.00 -13.53
N ILE A 305 3.16 -18.49 -14.37
CA ILE A 305 3.49 -19.08 -15.67
C ILE A 305 2.80 -18.31 -16.79
N HIS A 306 3.60 -17.79 -17.71
CA HIS A 306 3.20 -16.89 -18.81
C HIS A 306 2.71 -17.68 -20.04
N ALA A 307 1.87 -18.70 -19.82
CA ALA A 307 1.32 -19.55 -20.88
C ALA A 307 0.27 -18.82 -21.76
N GLY A 308 -0.23 -17.65 -21.33
CA GLY A 308 -1.12 -16.81 -22.14
C GLY A 308 -0.43 -16.01 -23.26
N VAL A 309 0.90 -15.91 -23.24
CA VAL A 309 1.69 -15.17 -24.25
C VAL A 309 1.86 -16.00 -25.51
N LEU A 310 0.84 -16.01 -26.37
CA LEU A 310 0.84 -16.82 -27.58
C LEU A 310 1.47 -16.08 -28.77
N LEU A 311 2.15 -16.81 -29.66
CA LEU A 311 2.87 -16.29 -30.84
C LEU A 311 2.00 -15.34 -31.67
N ARG A 312 0.73 -15.70 -31.85
CA ARG A 312 -0.28 -14.94 -32.60
C ARG A 312 -0.72 -13.63 -31.92
N TYR A 313 -0.48 -13.46 -30.61
CA TYR A 313 -0.81 -12.23 -29.87
C TYR A 313 0.34 -11.22 -29.86
N ILE A 314 1.59 -11.66 -30.03
CA ILE A 314 2.78 -10.78 -30.03
C ILE A 314 2.66 -9.62 -31.05
N PRO A 315 2.18 -9.83 -32.31
CA PRO A 315 1.98 -8.74 -33.27
C PRO A 315 0.97 -7.67 -32.84
N LEU A 316 0.05 -7.98 -31.91
CA LEU A 316 -0.93 -7.01 -31.40
C LEU A 316 -0.24 -5.91 -30.58
N THR A 317 0.85 -6.24 -29.87
CA THR A 317 1.62 -5.28 -29.06
C THR A 317 2.47 -4.31 -29.89
N ALA A 318 2.59 -4.52 -31.21
CA ALA A 318 3.44 -3.72 -32.09
C ALA A 318 2.98 -2.26 -32.28
N ARG A 319 1.81 -1.87 -31.74
CA ARG A 319 1.28 -0.50 -31.75
C ARG A 319 1.17 0.15 -30.37
N ARG A 320 1.64 -0.54 -29.32
CA ARG A 320 1.65 -0.02 -27.95
C ARG A 320 2.69 1.08 -27.76
N MET A 321 2.45 1.92 -26.76
CA MET A 321 3.40 2.93 -26.30
C MET A 321 4.55 2.30 -25.48
N THR A 322 4.26 1.28 -24.67
CA THR A 322 5.26 0.59 -23.81
C THR A 322 5.53 -0.87 -24.19
N GLY A 323 4.82 -1.41 -25.19
CA GLY A 323 5.06 -2.76 -25.71
C GLY A 323 4.70 -3.87 -24.71
N ILE A 324 5.68 -4.69 -24.37
CA ILE A 324 5.56 -5.82 -23.43
C ILE A 324 6.43 -5.49 -22.20
N VAL A 325 5.78 -5.09 -21.11
CA VAL A 325 6.47 -4.71 -19.85
C VAL A 325 6.61 -5.88 -18.85
N SER A 326 5.93 -7.01 -19.06
CA SER A 326 6.21 -8.20 -18.25
C SER A 326 7.59 -8.77 -18.60
N ARG A 327 8.44 -8.95 -17.58
CA ARG A 327 9.74 -9.63 -17.72
C ARG A 327 9.54 -11.07 -18.19
N GLY A 328 8.60 -11.81 -17.60
CA GLY A 328 8.29 -13.18 -18.05
C GLY A 328 7.69 -13.20 -19.45
N GLY A 329 6.72 -12.31 -19.72
CA GLY A 329 6.07 -12.24 -21.03
C GLY A 329 7.02 -11.89 -22.17
N SER A 330 7.96 -10.97 -21.96
CA SER A 330 8.97 -10.61 -22.97
C SER A 330 9.99 -11.73 -23.23
N ILE A 331 10.32 -12.56 -22.23
CA ILE A 331 11.15 -13.76 -22.41
C ILE A 331 10.44 -14.78 -23.30
N HIS A 332 9.18 -15.13 -22.98
CA HIS A 332 8.38 -16.04 -23.81
C HIS A 332 8.17 -15.48 -25.23
N ALA A 333 7.86 -14.18 -25.36
CA ALA A 333 7.69 -13.54 -26.67
C ALA A 333 8.96 -13.58 -27.52
N LYS A 334 10.14 -13.32 -26.93
CA LYS A 334 11.43 -13.42 -27.63
C LYS A 334 11.68 -14.85 -28.15
N TRP A 335 11.44 -15.87 -27.33
CA TRP A 335 11.57 -17.27 -27.73
C TRP A 335 10.62 -17.63 -28.89
N CYS A 336 9.34 -17.27 -28.77
CA CYS A 336 8.33 -17.55 -29.80
C CYS A 336 8.68 -16.90 -31.14
N LEU A 337 9.18 -15.65 -31.13
CA LEU A 337 9.60 -14.94 -32.34
C LEU A 337 10.84 -15.56 -33.00
N VAL A 338 11.83 -16.02 -32.22
CA VAL A 338 13.06 -16.62 -32.76
C VAL A 338 12.81 -17.98 -33.43
N TYR A 339 11.96 -18.82 -32.84
CA TYR A 339 11.64 -20.14 -33.40
C TYR A 339 10.43 -20.16 -34.34
N HIS A 340 9.63 -19.09 -34.36
CA HIS A 340 8.31 -19.02 -35.00
C HIS A 340 7.41 -20.20 -34.60
N LYS A 341 7.37 -20.49 -33.29
CA LYS A 341 6.58 -21.55 -32.66
C LYS A 341 5.62 -20.99 -31.62
N GLU A 342 4.53 -21.71 -31.37
CA GLU A 342 3.62 -21.41 -30.27
C GLU A 342 4.32 -21.65 -28.91
N ASN A 343 3.89 -20.93 -27.88
CA ASN A 343 4.56 -20.88 -26.59
C ASN A 343 4.66 -22.26 -25.92
N PHE A 344 5.88 -22.73 -25.64
CA PHE A 344 6.09 -24.07 -25.08
C PHE A 344 5.37 -24.31 -23.73
N ALA A 345 5.10 -23.26 -22.94
CA ALA A 345 4.34 -23.40 -21.68
C ALA A 345 2.82 -23.54 -21.91
N TYR A 346 2.30 -23.14 -23.07
CA TYR A 346 0.93 -23.42 -23.51
C TYR A 346 0.83 -24.83 -24.10
N GLU A 347 1.77 -25.21 -24.97
CA GLU A 347 1.84 -26.54 -25.58
C GLU A 347 2.00 -27.65 -24.52
N HIS A 348 2.87 -27.43 -23.51
CA HIS A 348 3.10 -28.36 -22.40
C HIS A 348 2.27 -28.05 -21.13
N TRP A 349 1.19 -27.27 -21.23
CA TRP A 349 0.35 -26.94 -20.05
C TRP A 349 -0.12 -28.20 -19.31
N ASP A 350 -0.52 -29.23 -20.05
CA ASP A 350 -0.97 -30.50 -19.48
C ASP A 350 0.13 -31.24 -18.69
N ASP A 351 1.40 -31.16 -19.09
CA ASP A 351 2.53 -31.70 -18.33
C ASP A 351 2.79 -30.86 -17.05
N ILE A 352 2.68 -29.53 -17.14
CA ILE A 352 2.83 -28.60 -16.00
C ILE A 352 1.78 -28.93 -14.92
N LEU A 353 0.55 -29.22 -15.33
CA LEU A 353 -0.54 -29.59 -14.45
C LEU A 353 -0.31 -30.93 -13.73
N ASP A 354 0.36 -31.89 -14.37
CA ASP A 354 0.71 -33.17 -13.74
C ASP A 354 1.84 -33.00 -12.70
N ILE A 355 2.78 -32.07 -12.92
CA ILE A 355 3.76 -31.68 -11.91
C ILE A 355 3.06 -31.01 -10.72
N CYS A 356 2.25 -29.97 -10.96
CA CYS A 356 1.57 -29.22 -9.90
C CYS A 356 0.70 -30.12 -8.99
N ASN A 357 0.03 -31.11 -9.59
CA ASN A 357 -0.77 -32.12 -8.89
C ASN A 357 -0.02 -32.93 -7.83
N GLN A 358 1.26 -33.22 -8.06
CA GLN A 358 2.05 -34.04 -7.14
C GLN A 358 2.46 -33.28 -5.89
N TYR A 359 2.44 -31.94 -5.91
CA TYR A 359 2.97 -31.10 -4.84
C TYR A 359 1.93 -30.17 -4.19
N ASP A 360 0.79 -29.92 -4.84
CA ASP A 360 -0.13 -28.80 -4.52
C ASP A 360 0.51 -27.42 -4.71
N VAL A 361 1.17 -27.24 -5.86
CA VAL A 361 1.52 -25.89 -6.35
C VAL A 361 0.32 -25.32 -7.08
N ALA A 362 -0.12 -24.12 -6.69
CA ALA A 362 -1.15 -23.39 -7.42
C ALA A 362 -0.56 -22.68 -8.65
N LEU A 363 -1.36 -22.49 -9.69
CA LEU A 363 -0.96 -21.78 -10.89
C LEU A 363 -1.48 -20.35 -10.85
N SER A 364 -0.55 -19.40 -10.83
CA SER A 364 -0.81 -18.00 -11.14
C SER A 364 -0.61 -17.83 -12.64
N ILE A 365 -1.69 -17.72 -13.40
CA ILE A 365 -1.57 -17.63 -14.87
C ILE A 365 -1.18 -16.19 -15.21
N GLY A 366 0.07 -15.99 -15.62
CA GLY A 366 0.70 -14.68 -15.74
C GLY A 366 0.07 -13.76 -16.80
N ASP A 367 0.18 -12.45 -16.60
CA ASP A 367 -0.31 -11.41 -17.51
C ASP A 367 0.83 -10.83 -18.37
N GLY A 368 1.42 -11.69 -19.20
CA GLY A 368 2.60 -11.34 -19.99
C GLY A 368 2.39 -10.21 -20.99
N LEU A 369 1.15 -9.95 -21.40
CA LEU A 369 0.71 -8.87 -22.26
C LEU A 369 -0.04 -7.77 -21.49
N ARG A 370 0.17 -7.60 -20.18
CA ARG A 370 -0.39 -6.47 -19.42
C ARG A 370 0.03 -5.09 -19.98
N PRO A 371 -0.78 -4.04 -19.76
CA PRO A 371 -0.42 -2.66 -20.13
C PRO A 371 0.61 -2.07 -19.16
N GLY A 372 1.64 -1.43 -19.73
CA GLY A 372 2.68 -0.67 -19.01
C GLY A 372 2.52 0.85 -19.10
N SER A 373 1.40 1.32 -19.65
CA SER A 373 0.99 2.73 -19.62
C SER A 373 -0.53 2.84 -19.71
N ILE A 374 -1.07 3.99 -19.31
CA ILE A 374 -2.47 4.34 -19.45
C ILE A 374 -2.95 4.32 -20.92
N TYR A 375 -2.03 4.54 -21.87
CA TYR A 375 -2.30 4.45 -23.31
C TYR A 375 -2.59 3.00 -23.76
N ASP A 376 -1.89 2.03 -23.19
CA ASP A 376 -1.96 0.61 -23.58
C ASP A 376 -3.13 -0.15 -22.90
N ALA A 377 -3.81 0.49 -21.95
CA ALA A 377 -4.88 -0.09 -21.12
C ALA A 377 -6.07 -0.61 -21.94
N ASN A 378 -6.54 -1.83 -21.63
CA ASN A 378 -7.72 -2.48 -22.24
C ASN A 378 -7.58 -2.70 -23.76
N ASP A 379 -6.36 -2.92 -24.25
CA ASP A 379 -6.11 -3.19 -25.67
C ASP A 379 -6.38 -4.64 -26.08
N SER A 380 -6.32 -4.90 -27.39
CA SER A 380 -6.56 -6.23 -27.96
C SER A 380 -5.52 -7.27 -27.54
N ALA A 381 -4.29 -6.89 -27.17
CA ALA A 381 -3.26 -7.83 -26.73
C ALA A 381 -3.53 -8.31 -25.30
N GLN A 382 -3.89 -7.40 -24.40
CA GLN A 382 -4.26 -7.70 -23.02
C GLN A 382 -5.48 -8.62 -22.96
N PHE A 383 -6.56 -8.29 -23.68
CA PHE A 383 -7.79 -9.07 -23.62
C PHE A 383 -7.72 -10.39 -24.41
N ALA A 384 -6.84 -10.51 -25.43
CA ALA A 384 -6.56 -11.80 -26.06
C ALA A 384 -5.85 -12.77 -25.10
N GLU A 385 -4.92 -12.27 -24.29
CA GLU A 385 -4.29 -13.08 -23.23
C GLU A 385 -5.29 -13.48 -22.15
N LEU A 386 -6.10 -12.54 -21.62
CA LEU A 386 -7.11 -12.82 -20.58
C LEU A 386 -8.10 -13.92 -21.00
N LEU A 387 -8.55 -13.91 -22.27
CA LEU A 387 -9.42 -14.95 -22.80
C LEU A 387 -8.74 -16.34 -22.82
N THR A 388 -7.42 -16.38 -23.10
CA THR A 388 -6.61 -17.61 -23.01
C THR A 388 -6.29 -18.00 -21.54
N GLN A 389 -6.10 -17.06 -20.62
CA GLN A 389 -5.99 -17.36 -19.18
C GLN A 389 -7.24 -18.13 -18.70
N GLY A 390 -8.43 -17.76 -19.18
CA GLY A 390 -9.67 -18.49 -18.90
C GLY A 390 -9.72 -19.92 -19.47
N GLU A 391 -9.21 -20.15 -20.69
CA GLU A 391 -9.07 -21.48 -21.26
C GLU A 391 -8.14 -22.37 -20.41
N LEU A 392 -6.96 -21.85 -20.09
CA LEU A 392 -5.94 -22.53 -19.30
C LEU A 392 -6.42 -22.82 -17.86
N THR A 393 -7.26 -21.94 -17.30
CA THR A 393 -7.94 -22.12 -16.00
C THR A 393 -8.85 -23.34 -16.02
N ARG A 394 -9.70 -23.49 -17.05
CA ARG A 394 -10.60 -24.65 -17.17
C ARG A 394 -9.83 -25.96 -17.33
N ARG A 395 -8.82 -25.99 -18.20
CA ARG A 395 -7.90 -27.15 -18.37
C ARG A 395 -7.20 -27.53 -17.05
N ALA A 396 -6.81 -26.54 -16.25
CA ALA A 396 -6.21 -26.77 -14.94
C ALA A 396 -7.20 -27.39 -13.93
N TRP A 397 -8.45 -26.92 -13.93
CA TRP A 397 -9.50 -27.44 -13.05
C TRP A 397 -9.97 -28.85 -13.43
N GLU A 398 -9.88 -29.28 -14.69
CA GLU A 398 -10.07 -30.69 -15.11
C GLU A 398 -9.02 -31.62 -14.48
N LYS A 399 -7.81 -31.11 -14.26
CA LYS A 399 -6.75 -31.77 -13.51
C LYS A 399 -6.75 -31.45 -12.00
N ASP A 400 -7.76 -30.78 -11.46
CA ASP A 400 -7.86 -30.32 -10.06
C ASP A 400 -6.68 -29.48 -9.56
N VAL A 401 -5.96 -28.78 -10.45
CA VAL A 401 -4.92 -27.84 -10.03
C VAL A 401 -5.57 -26.52 -9.61
N GLN A 402 -5.10 -25.97 -8.50
CA GLN A 402 -5.55 -24.67 -7.98
C GLN A 402 -5.10 -23.53 -8.92
N VAL A 403 -5.94 -22.53 -9.18
CA VAL A 403 -5.65 -21.44 -10.12
C VAL A 403 -6.03 -20.07 -9.55
N MET A 404 -5.18 -19.08 -9.81
CA MET A 404 -5.55 -17.66 -9.88
C MET A 404 -5.04 -17.05 -11.20
N ASN A 405 -5.64 -15.94 -11.64
CA ASN A 405 -5.19 -15.23 -12.85
C ASN A 405 -4.49 -13.92 -12.47
N GLU A 406 -3.37 -13.61 -13.13
CA GLU A 406 -2.74 -12.30 -12.99
C GLU A 406 -3.44 -11.25 -13.86
N GLY A 407 -3.42 -10.01 -13.40
CA GLY A 407 -4.11 -8.88 -14.02
C GLY A 407 -3.41 -7.54 -13.83
N PRO A 408 -3.90 -6.53 -14.55
CA PRO A 408 -3.08 -5.54 -15.23
C PRO A 408 -2.32 -4.57 -14.33
N GLY A 409 -1.24 -4.01 -14.91
CA GLY A 409 -0.42 -2.95 -14.33
C GLY A 409 -1.03 -1.56 -14.42
N HIS A 410 -1.15 -0.97 -15.62
CA HIS A 410 -1.50 0.45 -15.77
C HIS A 410 -2.91 0.61 -16.37
N ILE A 411 -3.88 1.09 -15.58
CA ILE A 411 -5.30 1.20 -15.97
C ILE A 411 -5.91 2.50 -15.40
N PRO A 412 -6.41 3.44 -16.21
CA PRO A 412 -7.09 4.62 -15.70
C PRO A 412 -8.44 4.22 -15.08
N MET A 413 -8.87 4.88 -14.00
CA MET A 413 -10.02 4.42 -13.18
C MET A 413 -11.29 4.05 -13.97
N HIS A 414 -11.63 4.80 -15.03
CA HIS A 414 -12.82 4.52 -15.86
C HIS A 414 -12.77 3.20 -16.64
N LYS A 415 -11.58 2.61 -16.81
CA LYS A 415 -11.35 1.29 -17.44
C LYS A 415 -11.26 0.13 -16.45
N ILE A 416 -11.16 0.40 -15.15
CA ILE A 416 -11.04 -0.65 -14.11
C ILE A 416 -12.24 -1.62 -14.10
N PRO A 417 -13.52 -1.17 -14.19
CA PRO A 417 -14.67 -2.08 -14.14
C PRO A 417 -14.68 -3.14 -15.25
N GLU A 418 -14.32 -2.76 -16.49
CA GLU A 418 -14.27 -3.67 -17.64
C GLU A 418 -13.27 -4.83 -17.43
N ASN A 419 -12.17 -4.59 -16.70
CA ASN A 419 -11.18 -5.63 -16.41
C ASN A 419 -11.74 -6.69 -15.45
N MET A 420 -12.45 -6.27 -14.40
CA MET A 420 -13.07 -7.19 -13.44
C MET A 420 -14.23 -7.96 -14.09
N GLU A 421 -15.07 -7.28 -14.87
CA GLU A 421 -16.20 -7.89 -15.59
C GLU A 421 -15.74 -9.01 -16.52
N LYS A 422 -14.75 -8.74 -17.38
CA LYS A 422 -14.20 -9.73 -18.32
C LYS A 422 -13.50 -10.89 -17.63
N GLN A 423 -12.79 -10.65 -16.52
CA GLN A 423 -12.14 -11.75 -15.81
C GLN A 423 -13.15 -12.66 -15.12
N LEU A 424 -14.19 -12.10 -14.47
CA LEU A 424 -15.26 -12.91 -13.87
C LEU A 424 -15.99 -13.77 -14.92
N GLU A 425 -16.27 -13.21 -16.10
CA GLU A 425 -16.90 -13.92 -17.22
C GLU A 425 -15.95 -15.00 -17.80
N TRP A 426 -14.79 -14.59 -18.31
CA TRP A 426 -13.95 -15.45 -19.17
C TRP A 426 -13.13 -16.47 -18.37
N CYS A 427 -12.79 -16.15 -17.11
CA CYS A 427 -12.05 -17.02 -16.19
C CYS A 427 -12.95 -17.67 -15.12
N ASN A 428 -14.27 -17.66 -15.31
CA ASN A 428 -15.25 -18.41 -14.49
C ASN A 428 -15.18 -18.10 -12.98
N GLU A 429 -15.08 -16.83 -12.62
CA GLU A 429 -14.94 -16.36 -11.23
C GLU A 429 -13.70 -16.86 -10.46
N ALA A 430 -12.65 -17.33 -11.14
CA ALA A 430 -11.37 -17.65 -10.50
C ALA A 430 -10.80 -16.43 -9.73
N PRO A 431 -10.00 -16.63 -8.66
CA PRO A 431 -9.34 -15.53 -7.96
C PRO A 431 -8.49 -14.67 -8.90
N PHE A 432 -8.70 -13.36 -8.86
CA PHE A 432 -7.92 -12.39 -9.63
C PHE A 432 -6.81 -11.80 -8.75
N TYR A 433 -5.65 -11.56 -9.36
CA TYR A 433 -4.43 -11.10 -8.70
C TYR A 433 -3.80 -9.95 -9.50
N THR A 434 -3.85 -8.70 -9.01
CA THR A 434 -3.51 -7.52 -9.85
C THR A 434 -2.31 -6.72 -9.37
N LEU A 435 -1.50 -6.22 -10.30
CA LEU A 435 -0.35 -5.33 -10.02
C LEU A 435 -0.80 -3.88 -9.92
N GLY A 436 -1.44 -3.54 -8.80
CA GLY A 436 -2.23 -2.31 -8.67
C GLY A 436 -3.68 -2.55 -9.12
N PRO A 437 -4.20 -1.85 -10.13
CA PRO A 437 -3.44 -1.11 -11.16
C PRO A 437 -3.06 0.33 -10.80
N LEU A 438 -1.96 0.82 -11.40
CA LEU A 438 -1.58 2.24 -11.44
C LEU A 438 -2.61 3.04 -12.24
N THR A 439 -3.18 4.10 -11.65
CA THR A 439 -4.21 4.93 -12.30
C THR A 439 -3.66 6.12 -13.08
N THR A 440 -2.36 6.38 -13.02
CA THR A 440 -1.67 7.43 -13.80
C THR A 440 -0.15 7.18 -13.84
N ASP A 441 0.47 7.50 -14.98
CA ASP A 441 1.91 7.27 -15.23
C ASP A 441 2.82 8.44 -14.79
N ILE A 442 2.24 9.53 -14.27
CA ILE A 442 2.92 10.84 -14.17
C ILE A 442 3.70 11.06 -12.86
N ALA A 443 3.73 10.09 -11.94
CA ALA A 443 4.26 10.27 -10.59
C ALA A 443 5.24 9.16 -10.12
N PRO A 444 6.27 8.79 -10.91
CA PRO A 444 7.30 7.85 -10.48
C PRO A 444 7.99 8.36 -9.20
N GLY A 445 8.24 7.45 -8.25
CA GLY A 445 8.55 7.80 -6.85
C GLY A 445 7.35 7.68 -5.91
N TYR A 446 6.14 7.79 -6.46
CA TYR A 446 4.86 7.73 -5.74
C TYR A 446 3.91 6.67 -6.29
N ASP A 447 4.42 5.69 -7.03
CA ASP A 447 3.59 4.68 -7.70
C ASP A 447 2.87 3.72 -6.72
N HIS A 448 3.39 3.57 -5.50
CA HIS A 448 2.64 2.99 -4.38
C HIS A 448 1.30 3.71 -4.09
N ILE A 449 1.20 5.02 -4.36
CA ILE A 449 -0.03 5.81 -4.23
C ILE A 449 -0.86 5.76 -5.52
N THR A 450 -0.25 5.92 -6.70
CA THR A 450 -0.98 5.85 -7.99
C THR A 450 -1.64 4.50 -8.19
N SER A 451 -1.05 3.43 -7.64
CA SER A 451 -1.60 2.08 -7.67
C SER A 451 -2.54 1.75 -6.52
N ALA A 452 -2.34 2.28 -5.30
CA ALA A 452 -3.27 2.04 -4.19
C ALA A 452 -4.71 2.48 -4.52
N ILE A 453 -4.86 3.55 -5.31
CA ILE A 453 -6.16 4.02 -5.81
C ILE A 453 -6.84 2.94 -6.67
N GLY A 454 -6.12 2.39 -7.65
CA GLY A 454 -6.66 1.36 -8.54
C GLY A 454 -6.82 0.00 -7.86
N ALA A 455 -5.90 -0.36 -6.96
CA ALA A 455 -5.92 -1.57 -6.15
C ALA A 455 -7.15 -1.61 -5.22
N ALA A 456 -7.45 -0.52 -4.50
CA ALA A 456 -8.66 -0.41 -3.70
C ALA A 456 -9.93 -0.46 -4.58
N THR A 457 -9.90 0.22 -5.74
CA THR A 457 -11.01 0.21 -6.71
C THR A 457 -11.29 -1.22 -7.20
N ILE A 458 -10.29 -1.93 -7.73
CA ILE A 458 -10.50 -3.26 -8.32
C ILE A 458 -10.71 -4.36 -7.25
N GLY A 459 -10.10 -4.21 -6.07
CA GLY A 459 -10.40 -5.03 -4.89
C GLY A 459 -11.87 -4.94 -4.48
N SER A 460 -12.44 -3.72 -4.44
CA SER A 460 -13.85 -3.53 -4.10
C SER A 460 -14.82 -4.17 -5.11
N LEU A 461 -14.40 -4.27 -6.38
CA LEU A 461 -15.18 -4.94 -7.42
C LEU A 461 -15.05 -6.47 -7.35
N GLY A 462 -13.88 -7.00 -6.99
CA GLY A 462 -13.73 -8.44 -6.73
C GLY A 462 -12.34 -9.04 -6.72
N THR A 463 -11.26 -8.28 -6.94
CA THR A 463 -9.89 -8.83 -6.89
C THR A 463 -9.57 -9.42 -5.51
N ALA A 464 -8.93 -10.59 -5.52
CA ALA A 464 -8.70 -11.41 -4.32
C ALA A 464 -7.30 -11.22 -3.69
N LEU A 465 -6.29 -10.98 -4.53
CA LEU A 465 -4.91 -10.70 -4.13
C LEU A 465 -4.43 -9.43 -4.83
N LEU A 466 -3.79 -8.52 -4.09
CA LEU A 466 -3.21 -7.29 -4.62
C LEU A 466 -1.69 -7.40 -4.57
N CYS A 467 -1.03 -7.43 -5.73
CA CYS A 467 0.42 -7.34 -5.78
C CYS A 467 0.84 -5.92 -5.48
N TYR A 468 1.68 -5.74 -4.46
CA TYR A 468 2.10 -4.41 -4.05
C TYR A 468 2.94 -3.70 -5.12
N VAL A 469 3.00 -2.38 -5.01
CA VAL A 469 3.87 -1.52 -5.79
C VAL A 469 4.59 -0.62 -4.80
N THR A 470 5.91 -0.48 -4.96
CA THR A 470 6.74 0.26 -3.99
C THR A 470 6.95 1.71 -4.45
N PRO A 471 7.44 2.61 -3.57
CA PRO A 471 7.90 3.95 -3.99
C PRO A 471 8.97 3.92 -5.10
N LYS A 472 9.68 2.81 -5.29
CA LYS A 472 10.74 2.66 -6.30
C LYS A 472 10.33 1.97 -7.58
N GLU A 473 9.05 1.68 -7.79
CA GLU A 473 8.62 1.20 -9.10
C GLU A 473 9.06 2.17 -10.21
N HIS A 474 9.44 1.64 -11.36
CA HIS A 474 10.07 2.38 -12.47
C HIS A 474 11.43 3.05 -12.17
N LEU A 475 11.94 3.02 -10.92
CA LEU A 475 13.16 3.72 -10.49
C LEU A 475 14.29 2.82 -10.00
N GLY A 476 13.99 1.66 -9.40
CA GLY A 476 15.01 0.72 -8.94
C GLY A 476 14.51 -0.33 -7.96
N LEU A 477 15.43 -1.08 -7.34
CA LEU A 477 15.07 -2.16 -6.42
C LEU A 477 14.70 -1.63 -5.02
N PRO A 478 13.61 -2.13 -4.41
CA PRO A 478 13.17 -1.73 -3.09
C PRO A 478 14.14 -2.20 -2.00
N ASN A 479 14.41 -1.30 -1.06
CA ASN A 479 15.05 -1.57 0.21
C ASN A 479 13.98 -1.85 1.28
N ARG A 480 14.39 -2.29 2.47
CA ARG A 480 13.52 -2.58 3.63
C ARG A 480 12.42 -1.52 3.89
N ASP A 481 12.74 -0.24 3.79
CA ASP A 481 11.81 0.85 4.11
C ASP A 481 10.83 1.11 2.95
N ASP A 482 11.26 0.91 1.69
CA ASP A 482 10.36 0.91 0.52
C ASP A 482 9.38 -0.27 0.57
N VAL A 483 9.82 -1.43 1.08
CA VAL A 483 8.97 -2.62 1.29
C VAL A 483 7.87 -2.30 2.31
N LYS A 484 8.21 -1.68 3.46
CA LYS A 484 7.18 -1.26 4.44
C LYS A 484 6.19 -0.27 3.82
N ALA A 485 6.67 0.74 3.10
CA ALA A 485 5.81 1.73 2.45
C ALA A 485 4.83 1.09 1.45
N GLY A 486 5.29 0.14 0.64
CA GLY A 486 4.45 -0.64 -0.27
C GLY A 486 3.41 -1.51 0.47
N VAL A 487 3.82 -2.27 1.50
CA VAL A 487 2.91 -3.16 2.23
C VAL A 487 1.83 -2.35 2.98
N ILE A 488 2.19 -1.28 3.69
CA ILE A 488 1.22 -0.44 4.40
C ILE A 488 0.22 0.21 3.43
N ALA A 489 0.69 0.76 2.30
CA ALA A 489 -0.21 1.32 1.28
C ALA A 489 -1.20 0.27 0.73
N TYR A 490 -0.77 -0.99 0.60
CA TYR A 490 -1.61 -2.06 0.10
C TYR A 490 -2.51 -2.71 1.14
N LYS A 491 -2.15 -2.76 2.43
CA LYS A 491 -3.10 -3.14 3.49
C LYS A 491 -4.19 -2.08 3.68
N ILE A 492 -3.86 -0.79 3.49
CA ILE A 492 -4.89 0.27 3.40
C ILE A 492 -5.81 0.01 2.19
N ALA A 493 -5.27 -0.28 1.01
CA ALA A 493 -6.08 -0.54 -0.19
C ALA A 493 -6.96 -1.79 -0.07
N ALA A 494 -6.43 -2.88 0.50
CA ALA A 494 -7.16 -4.12 0.77
C ALA A 494 -8.29 -3.91 1.79
N HIS A 495 -7.99 -3.26 2.93
CA HIS A 495 -9.00 -2.97 3.95
C HIS A 495 -10.10 -2.02 3.44
N ALA A 496 -9.73 -0.99 2.66
CA ALA A 496 -10.69 -0.11 2.01
C ALA A 496 -11.60 -0.86 1.00
N ALA A 497 -11.05 -1.86 0.30
CA ALA A 497 -11.83 -2.76 -0.54
C ALA A 497 -12.77 -3.66 0.28
N ASP A 498 -12.33 -4.20 1.41
CA ASP A 498 -13.18 -5.01 2.31
C ASP A 498 -14.31 -4.20 2.97
N LEU A 499 -14.05 -2.94 3.35
CA LEU A 499 -15.08 -1.99 3.76
C LEU A 499 -16.11 -1.75 2.63
N ALA A 500 -15.65 -1.49 1.41
CA ALA A 500 -16.52 -1.26 0.25
C ALA A 500 -17.31 -2.51 -0.17
N LYS A 501 -16.76 -3.72 0.04
CA LYS A 501 -17.44 -5.02 -0.10
C LYS A 501 -18.48 -5.27 1.00
N GLY A 502 -18.45 -4.51 2.11
CA GLY A 502 -19.24 -4.80 3.31
C GLY A 502 -18.81 -6.10 4.00
N HIS A 503 -17.53 -6.46 3.95
CA HIS A 503 -17.02 -7.70 4.51
C HIS A 503 -17.32 -7.77 6.03
N PRO A 504 -17.79 -8.91 6.56
CA PRO A 504 -18.00 -9.09 7.99
C PRO A 504 -16.78 -8.65 8.81
N TYR A 505 -17.04 -7.96 9.91
CA TYR A 505 -16.06 -7.46 10.89
C TYR A 505 -15.07 -6.39 10.41
N ALA A 506 -14.94 -6.08 9.11
CA ALA A 506 -13.97 -5.09 8.62
C ALA A 506 -14.12 -3.71 9.30
N GLN A 507 -15.35 -3.16 9.30
CA GLN A 507 -15.64 -1.86 9.93
C GLN A 507 -15.37 -1.83 11.45
N SER A 508 -15.36 -2.98 12.13
CA SER A 508 -15.12 -3.01 13.59
C SER A 508 -13.73 -2.50 13.97
N TRP A 509 -12.76 -2.54 13.04
CA TRP A 509 -11.44 -1.97 13.23
C TRP A 509 -11.46 -0.44 13.18
N ASP A 510 -12.10 0.12 12.15
CA ASP A 510 -12.33 1.57 12.02
C ASP A 510 -13.14 2.14 13.18
N ASP A 511 -14.18 1.42 13.62
CA ASP A 511 -15.01 1.80 14.76
C ASP A 511 -14.21 1.78 16.07
N ALA A 512 -13.38 0.76 16.31
CA ALA A 512 -12.53 0.67 17.48
C ALA A 512 -11.49 1.82 17.54
N LEU A 513 -10.83 2.10 16.41
CA LEU A 513 -9.83 3.17 16.30
C LEU A 513 -10.49 4.56 16.39
N SER A 514 -11.65 4.74 15.75
CA SER A 514 -12.41 6.00 15.79
C SER A 514 -12.99 6.27 17.19
N LYS A 515 -13.42 5.23 17.91
CA LYS A 515 -13.79 5.33 19.32
C LYS A 515 -12.59 5.75 20.17
N ALA A 516 -11.42 5.13 20.00
CA ALA A 516 -10.20 5.52 20.71
C ALA A 516 -9.78 6.97 20.43
N ARG A 517 -9.94 7.43 19.19
CA ARG A 517 -9.71 8.81 18.75
C ARG A 517 -10.67 9.81 19.42
N PHE A 518 -11.96 9.50 19.45
CA PHE A 518 -12.97 10.38 20.06
C PHE A 518 -12.84 10.45 21.59
N GLU A 519 -12.46 9.34 22.23
CA GLU A 519 -12.24 9.25 23.68
C GLU A 519 -10.81 9.68 24.10
N PHE A 520 -10.02 10.24 23.18
CA PHE A 520 -8.63 10.69 23.40
C PHE A 520 -7.69 9.64 24.02
N ARG A 521 -7.98 8.35 23.80
CA ARG A 521 -7.13 7.21 24.19
C ARG A 521 -5.97 7.09 23.19
N TRP A 522 -5.08 8.07 23.15
CA TRP A 522 -4.02 8.18 22.12
C TRP A 522 -3.19 6.91 21.96
N LEU A 523 -2.75 6.30 23.07
CA LEU A 523 -1.98 5.05 23.03
C LEU A 523 -2.78 3.85 22.50
N ASP A 524 -4.11 3.86 22.63
CA ASP A 524 -4.99 2.84 22.04
C ASP A 524 -5.17 3.12 20.53
N GLN A 525 -5.34 4.40 20.15
CA GLN A 525 -5.46 4.82 18.75
C GLN A 525 -4.18 4.48 17.96
N PHE A 526 -3.00 4.64 18.56
CA PHE A 526 -1.74 4.24 17.95
C PHE A 526 -1.66 2.71 17.83
N ALA A 527 -1.87 1.97 18.92
CA ALA A 527 -1.78 0.51 18.93
C ALA A 527 -2.80 -0.19 18.01
N LEU A 528 -3.96 0.44 17.75
CA LEU A 528 -4.95 -0.03 16.78
C LEU A 528 -4.61 0.32 15.32
N SER A 529 -3.59 1.12 15.03
CA SER A 529 -3.27 1.50 13.65
C SER A 529 -2.36 0.48 12.94
N LEU A 530 -2.35 0.49 11.60
CA LEU A 530 -1.46 -0.36 10.78
C LEU A 530 0.04 -0.09 10.99
N ASP A 531 0.40 1.09 11.53
CA ASP A 531 1.78 1.47 11.83
C ASP A 531 1.84 2.30 13.12
N PRO A 532 1.74 1.65 14.31
CA PRO A 532 1.61 2.34 15.59
C PRO A 532 2.75 3.31 15.89
N MET A 533 3.97 2.95 15.51
CA MET A 533 5.16 3.75 15.79
C MET A 533 5.23 5.00 14.94
N THR A 534 4.82 4.95 13.66
CA THR A 534 4.72 6.15 12.82
C THR A 534 3.58 7.06 13.30
N ALA A 535 2.42 6.48 13.67
CA ALA A 535 1.28 7.24 14.18
C ALA A 535 1.63 7.99 15.49
N MET A 536 2.35 7.34 16.41
CA MET A 536 2.84 7.95 17.64
C MET A 536 3.93 9.01 17.37
N ALA A 537 4.89 8.72 16.49
CA ALA A 537 5.98 9.63 16.17
C ALA A 537 5.48 10.96 15.57
N PHE A 538 4.52 10.93 14.63
CA PHE A 538 3.96 12.15 14.03
C PHE A 538 3.16 13.02 15.02
N HIS A 539 2.54 12.42 16.04
CA HIS A 539 1.97 13.18 17.15
C HIS A 539 3.09 13.85 17.99
N ASP A 540 4.09 13.06 18.35
CA ASP A 540 5.16 13.44 19.27
C ASP A 540 6.19 14.42 18.68
N GLU A 541 6.25 14.59 17.35
CA GLU A 541 6.97 15.70 16.70
C GLU A 541 6.50 17.09 17.18
N THR A 542 5.28 17.19 17.73
CA THR A 542 4.73 18.46 18.26
C THR A 542 4.28 18.40 19.72
N LEU A 543 3.89 17.22 20.23
CA LEU A 543 3.43 17.02 21.60
C LEU A 543 4.06 15.76 22.25
N PRO A 544 5.40 15.73 22.46
CA PRO A 544 6.10 14.52 22.89
C PRO A 544 5.83 14.10 24.34
N ALA A 545 5.47 15.05 25.23
CA ALA A 545 5.35 14.79 26.66
C ALA A 545 4.24 13.79 26.99
N ASP A 546 4.45 12.93 27.99
CA ASP A 546 3.52 11.85 28.36
C ASP A 546 2.10 12.36 28.69
N GLY A 547 2.00 13.54 29.32
CA GLY A 547 0.72 14.19 29.62
C GLY A 547 -0.10 14.56 28.36
N ALA A 548 0.52 14.63 27.18
CA ALA A 548 -0.21 14.81 25.93
C ALA A 548 -0.92 13.52 25.47
N LYS A 549 -0.45 12.33 25.90
CA LYS A 549 -1.07 11.03 25.57
C LYS A 549 -2.43 10.81 26.26
N VAL A 550 -2.84 11.74 27.13
CA VAL A 550 -4.16 11.84 27.76
C VAL A 550 -4.81 13.21 27.56
N ALA A 551 -4.29 14.04 26.64
CA ALA A 551 -4.83 15.36 26.38
C ALA A 551 -6.04 15.29 25.43
N HIS A 552 -7.10 16.04 25.76
CA HIS A 552 -8.33 16.11 24.95
C HIS A 552 -8.20 17.03 23.71
N PHE A 553 -7.01 17.06 23.11
CA PHE A 553 -6.67 17.82 21.91
C PHE A 553 -5.33 17.36 21.33
N CYS A 554 -5.04 17.77 20.09
CA CYS A 554 -3.70 17.72 19.51
C CYS A 554 -3.27 19.11 19.00
N SER A 555 -2.02 19.22 18.54
CA SER A 555 -1.40 20.47 18.06
C SER A 555 -2.17 21.19 16.94
N MET A 556 -2.90 20.45 16.09
CA MET A 556 -3.69 20.99 14.98
C MET A 556 -4.80 21.97 15.40
N CYS A 557 -5.39 21.79 16.59
CA CYS A 557 -6.50 22.63 17.08
C CYS A 557 -6.21 23.27 18.44
N GLY A 558 -5.31 22.69 19.23
CA GLY A 558 -5.07 23.08 20.62
C GLY A 558 -6.27 22.85 21.54
N PRO A 559 -6.14 23.20 22.83
CA PRO A 559 -7.12 22.85 23.87
C PRO A 559 -8.48 23.53 23.74
N LYS A 560 -8.60 24.63 22.97
CA LYS A 560 -9.83 25.45 22.90
C LYS A 560 -10.71 25.19 21.67
N PHE A 561 -10.17 24.55 20.63
CA PHE A 561 -10.85 24.40 19.34
C PHE A 561 -10.90 22.94 18.84
N CYS A 562 -10.55 21.98 19.69
CA CYS A 562 -10.72 20.56 19.37
C CYS A 562 -12.20 20.21 19.28
N SER A 563 -12.68 19.92 18.06
CA SER A 563 -14.10 19.62 17.77
C SER A 563 -14.64 18.43 18.56
N MET A 564 -13.82 17.39 18.78
CA MET A 564 -14.22 16.22 19.57
C MET A 564 -14.40 16.57 21.05
N LYS A 565 -13.57 17.46 21.61
CA LYS A 565 -13.72 17.94 23.00
C LYS A 565 -14.95 18.84 23.16
N ILE A 566 -15.18 19.74 22.21
CA ILE A 566 -16.43 20.54 22.16
C ILE A 566 -17.65 19.61 22.08
N THR A 567 -17.57 18.50 21.33
CA THR A 567 -18.64 17.50 21.23
C THR A 567 -18.84 16.71 22.53
N GLU A 568 -17.75 16.34 23.22
CA GLU A 568 -17.79 15.70 24.55
C GLU A 568 -18.47 16.61 25.59
N ASP A 569 -18.10 17.90 25.61
CA ASP A 569 -18.68 18.89 26.53
C ASP A 569 -20.16 19.18 26.22
N VAL A 570 -20.55 19.20 24.94
CA VAL A 570 -21.96 19.30 24.52
C VAL A 570 -22.77 18.05 24.90
N ARG A 571 -22.20 16.84 24.76
CA ARG A 571 -22.87 15.60 25.18
C ARG A 571 -23.11 15.57 26.69
N ARG A 572 -22.09 15.88 27.49
CA ARG A 572 -22.23 15.96 28.96
C ARG A 572 -23.28 17.00 29.39
N TYR A 573 -23.31 18.17 28.74
CA TYR A 573 -24.38 19.15 28.99
C TYR A 573 -25.77 18.60 28.65
N ALA A 574 -25.92 17.89 27.53
CA ALA A 574 -27.19 17.29 27.10
C ALA A 574 -27.60 16.04 27.92
N GLU A 575 -26.67 15.37 28.59
CA GLU A 575 -26.97 14.32 29.58
C GLU A 575 -27.57 14.92 30.87
N GLU A 576 -27.10 16.10 31.28
CA GLU A 576 -27.62 16.84 32.46
C GLU A 576 -28.93 17.60 32.17
N HIS A 577 -29.10 18.15 30.96
CA HIS A 577 -30.18 19.10 30.61
C HIS A 577 -31.14 18.61 29.52
N GLY A 578 -30.83 17.49 28.86
CA GLY A 578 -31.54 16.98 27.68
C GLY A 578 -31.08 17.61 26.36
N TYR A 579 -31.34 16.91 25.25
CA TYR A 579 -31.16 17.40 23.88
C TYR A 579 -32.35 18.29 23.43
N GLY A 580 -32.76 19.23 24.28
CA GLY A 580 -33.93 20.09 24.06
C GLY A 580 -33.79 21.03 22.85
N THR A 581 -34.88 21.70 22.46
CA THR A 581 -34.82 22.69 21.38
C THR A 581 -33.99 23.91 21.78
N VAL A 582 -33.62 24.74 20.80
CA VAL A 582 -32.87 25.98 21.06
C VAL A 582 -33.65 26.91 21.99
N GLU A 583 -34.98 26.96 21.86
CA GLU A 583 -35.86 27.72 22.76
C GLU A 583 -35.83 27.18 24.19
N GLU A 584 -35.81 25.85 24.37
CA GLU A 584 -35.75 25.20 25.69
C GLU A 584 -34.40 25.44 26.37
N ALA A 585 -33.29 25.29 25.64
CA ALA A 585 -31.94 25.53 26.15
C ALA A 585 -31.72 27.02 26.50
N VAL A 586 -32.18 27.95 25.65
CA VAL A 586 -32.13 29.40 25.92
C VAL A 586 -32.97 29.75 27.14
N LYS A 587 -34.20 29.21 27.24
CA LYS A 587 -35.08 29.44 28.40
C LYS A 587 -34.44 28.91 29.69
N GLY A 588 -33.93 27.68 29.69
CA GLY A 588 -33.24 27.10 30.84
C GLY A 588 -32.02 27.91 31.28
N GLY A 589 -31.20 28.38 30.33
CA GLY A 589 -30.07 29.27 30.60
C GLY A 589 -30.50 30.62 31.20
N MET A 590 -31.59 31.22 30.71
CA MET A 590 -32.15 32.46 31.25
C MET A 590 -32.75 32.28 32.65
N GLU A 591 -33.40 31.15 32.92
CA GLU A 591 -33.92 30.80 34.24
C GLU A 591 -32.78 30.54 35.25
N ALA A 592 -31.71 29.83 34.83
CA ALA A 592 -30.51 29.61 35.64
C ALA A 592 -29.80 30.92 35.98
N MET A 593 -29.55 31.79 35.00
CA MET A 593 -28.99 33.13 35.21
C MET A 593 -29.88 33.99 36.11
N SER A 594 -31.21 33.92 35.96
CA SER A 594 -32.14 34.62 36.85
C SER A 594 -32.07 34.12 38.30
N ALA A 595 -31.89 32.81 38.50
CA ALA A 595 -31.71 32.20 39.82
C ALA A 595 -30.32 32.48 40.43
N GLU A 596 -29.28 32.67 39.62
CA GLU A 596 -27.96 33.13 40.05
C GLU A 596 -27.97 34.62 40.43
N PHE A 597 -28.51 35.49 39.57
CA PHE A 597 -28.71 36.91 39.85
C PHE A 597 -29.56 37.17 41.11
N THR A 598 -30.60 36.35 41.33
CA THR A 598 -31.42 36.40 42.55
C THR A 598 -30.68 35.90 43.79
N ARG A 599 -29.67 35.02 43.64
CA ARG A 599 -28.76 34.64 44.74
C ARG A 599 -27.74 35.74 45.02
N ALA A 600 -27.17 36.38 43.99
CA ALA A 600 -26.26 37.52 44.14
C ALA A 600 -26.92 38.69 44.90
N LYS A 601 -28.22 38.95 44.65
CA LYS A 601 -29.03 39.91 45.43
C LYS A 601 -29.17 39.56 46.92
N LYS A 602 -29.02 38.30 47.33
CA LYS A 602 -29.09 37.89 48.76
C LYS A 602 -27.76 38.05 49.49
N THR A 603 -26.63 38.09 48.79
CA THR A 603 -25.30 38.31 49.40
C THR A 603 -24.92 39.79 49.53
N VAL A 604 -25.64 40.71 48.89
CA VAL A 604 -25.42 42.17 49.01
C VAL A 604 -26.49 42.79 49.92
N SER A 605 -26.33 42.61 51.24
CA SER A 605 -27.18 43.27 52.23
C SER A 605 -26.65 44.68 52.54
N GLY A 606 -27.08 45.68 51.77
CA GLY A 606 -26.77 47.09 52.00
C GLY A 606 -27.86 47.99 51.43
N GLU A 607 -28.49 48.80 52.28
CA GLU A 607 -29.51 49.75 51.85
C GLU A 607 -28.88 50.97 51.16
N GLN A 608 -29.25 51.23 49.91
CA GLN A 608 -29.11 52.56 49.29
C GLN A 608 -30.22 52.78 48.25
N HIS A 609 -30.54 54.04 47.99
CA HIS A 609 -31.85 54.42 47.46
C HIS A 609 -31.93 54.41 45.91
N GLY A 610 -32.90 53.65 45.39
CA GLY A 610 -33.97 54.28 44.62
C GLY A 610 -33.68 54.84 43.22
N GLU A 611 -32.93 54.14 42.37
CA GLU A 611 -33.01 54.32 40.91
C GLU A 611 -33.38 53.02 40.19
N VAL A 612 -34.10 53.12 39.07
CA VAL A 612 -34.68 51.97 38.34
C VAL A 612 -33.71 51.49 37.25
N GLY A 613 -32.58 50.90 37.67
CA GLY A 613 -31.56 50.33 36.80
C GLY A 613 -30.78 49.23 37.52
N GLY A 614 -31.10 47.97 37.24
CA GLY A 614 -30.62 46.83 38.02
C GLY A 614 -29.28 46.25 37.57
N GLU A 615 -28.21 47.04 37.52
CA GLU A 615 -26.84 46.49 37.35
C GLU A 615 -26.27 46.04 38.71
N ILE A 616 -25.69 44.83 38.77
CA ILE A 616 -25.01 44.32 39.96
C ILE A 616 -23.52 44.16 39.63
N TYR A 617 -22.70 45.06 40.17
CA TYR A 617 -21.25 44.85 40.19
C TYR A 617 -20.91 43.74 41.18
N LEU A 618 -20.56 42.56 40.66
CA LEU A 618 -19.85 41.55 41.45
C LEU A 618 -18.46 42.11 41.80
N PRO A 619 -18.03 42.08 43.07
CA PRO A 619 -16.71 42.58 43.45
C PRO A 619 -15.59 41.74 42.84
N GLU A 620 -14.51 42.39 42.41
CA GLU A 620 -13.33 41.68 41.89
C GLU A 620 -12.78 40.70 42.94
N VAL A 621 -12.62 39.44 42.54
CA VAL A 621 -11.96 38.41 43.35
C VAL A 621 -10.47 38.73 43.39
N THR A 622 -10.06 39.50 44.40
CA THR A 622 -8.65 39.76 44.67
C THR A 622 -7.97 38.45 45.14
N PRO A 623 -6.92 37.97 44.43
CA PRO A 623 -6.23 36.77 44.86
C PRO A 623 -5.45 37.07 46.14
N ARG A 624 -5.72 36.30 47.20
CA ARG A 624 -4.91 36.24 48.41
C ARG A 624 -4.46 34.82 48.68
N ASP A 625 -3.14 34.66 48.68
CA ASP A 625 -2.40 33.78 49.58
C ASP A 625 -2.80 32.29 49.61
N PHE A 626 -2.68 31.61 48.45
CA PHE A 626 -2.24 30.22 48.47
C PHE A 626 -0.71 30.16 48.42
N VAL A 627 -0.10 29.97 49.60
CA VAL A 627 1.34 29.76 49.71
C VAL A 627 1.68 28.33 49.30
N LEU A 628 2.41 28.19 48.19
CA LEU A 628 3.18 26.99 47.86
C LEU A 628 4.64 27.40 47.67
N THR A 629 5.53 26.75 48.42
CA THR A 629 6.97 27.04 48.47
C THR A 629 7.73 26.32 47.36
N ASP A 630 8.68 27.03 46.75
CA ASP A 630 9.80 26.53 45.94
C ASP A 630 9.50 25.49 44.82
N GLN A 631 9.52 25.94 43.55
CA GLN A 631 10.75 25.96 42.75
C GLN A 631 10.55 26.71 41.40
N HIS A 632 11.65 26.99 40.71
CA HIS A 632 11.75 27.95 39.58
C HIS A 632 10.90 27.63 38.34
N PHE A 633 10.42 28.67 37.64
CA PHE A 633 10.94 29.09 36.32
C PHE A 633 10.42 30.49 35.91
N ASN A 634 11.19 31.24 35.09
CA ASN A 634 10.88 32.62 34.70
C ASN A 634 10.18 32.73 33.34
N VAL A 635 9.25 33.67 33.19
CA VAL A 635 8.81 34.25 31.90
C VAL A 635 8.64 35.77 32.06
N GLU A 636 9.32 36.57 31.24
CA GLU A 636 9.13 38.02 31.22
C GLU A 636 7.89 38.44 30.41
N ILE A 637 7.16 39.45 30.90
CA ILE A 637 6.07 40.12 30.15
C ILE A 637 6.45 41.59 29.93
N VAL A 638 6.94 41.91 28.73
CA VAL A 638 7.32 43.29 28.36
C VAL A 638 6.10 44.07 27.86
N THR A 639 5.42 44.79 28.76
CA THR A 639 4.36 45.72 28.37
C THR A 639 4.92 47.05 27.86
N ARG A 640 4.59 47.45 26.62
CA ARG A 640 5.05 48.73 26.04
C ARG A 640 3.90 49.74 25.96
N LYS A 641 3.90 50.74 26.85
CA LYS A 641 2.95 51.87 26.81
C LYS A 641 3.19 52.75 25.58
N GLY A 642 2.12 53.15 24.89
CA GLY A 642 2.17 54.16 23.83
C GLY A 642 2.01 55.59 24.35
N THR A 643 2.45 56.57 23.57
CA THR A 643 2.28 58.02 23.82
C THR A 643 1.72 58.72 22.59
N ARG A 644 1.00 59.83 22.81
CA ARG A 644 0.20 60.52 21.77
C ARG A 644 0.99 61.58 21.00
N GLY A 645 0.64 61.77 19.72
CA GLY A 645 0.91 62.97 18.91
C GLY A 645 -0.24 63.17 17.92
N ALA A 646 -0.64 64.41 17.64
CA ALA A 646 -1.88 64.70 16.90
C ALA A 646 -1.79 65.94 16.01
N ARG A 647 -2.58 65.96 14.92
CA ARG A 647 -3.30 67.14 14.37
C ARG A 647 -4.30 66.75 13.28
N TYR A 648 -5.21 67.68 12.97
CA TYR A 648 -6.40 67.50 12.10
C TYR A 648 -6.12 67.78 10.60
N GLY A 649 -7.00 67.25 9.74
CA GLY A 649 -7.01 67.54 8.29
C GLY A 649 -8.17 66.89 7.54
N THR A 650 -9.38 67.46 7.63
CA THR A 650 -10.52 67.25 6.70
C THR A 650 -10.24 67.94 5.34
N PRO A 651 -10.91 67.63 4.19
CA PRO A 651 -12.38 67.47 4.12
C PRO A 651 -13.04 66.60 3.00
N THR A 652 -14.39 66.55 3.12
CA THR A 652 -15.44 66.46 2.06
C THR A 652 -15.81 65.16 1.35
N TYR A 653 -17.12 65.07 1.09
CA TYR A 653 -17.87 64.02 0.40
C TYR A 653 -18.04 64.30 -1.11
N ALA A 654 -18.43 63.27 -1.85
CA ALA A 654 -19.47 63.38 -2.87
C ALA A 654 -20.45 62.19 -2.73
N TRP A 655 -21.74 62.44 -2.94
CA TRP A 655 -22.81 61.44 -3.09
C TRP A 655 -23.39 61.58 -4.51
N ASP A 656 -23.95 60.48 -5.06
CA ASP A 656 -24.99 60.45 -6.12
C ASP A 656 -25.21 58.97 -6.57
N HIS A 657 -26.38 58.49 -7.02
CA HIS A 657 -27.77 58.87 -6.73
C HIS A 657 -28.75 57.78 -7.27
N PHE A 658 -29.79 57.38 -6.51
CA PHE A 658 -31.00 56.62 -6.93
C PHE A 658 -30.80 55.20 -7.55
N LEU A 659 -31.78 54.29 -7.73
CA LEU A 659 -33.26 54.33 -7.80
C LEU A 659 -34.00 53.25 -6.95
N THR A 660 -35.34 53.30 -6.99
CA THR A 660 -36.37 52.68 -6.10
C THR A 660 -36.77 51.21 -6.38
N PRO A 661 -37.44 50.51 -5.42
CA PRO A 661 -38.00 49.15 -5.56
C PRO A 661 -39.51 49.12 -5.91
N HIS A 662 -40.10 47.95 -6.21
CA HIS A 662 -41.44 47.51 -5.71
C HIS A 662 -41.89 46.06 -6.09
N SER A 663 -42.27 45.27 -5.07
CA SER A 663 -43.29 44.18 -4.97
C SER A 663 -43.83 43.36 -6.16
N PHE A 664 -43.95 42.02 -5.99
CA PHE A 664 -45.17 41.21 -6.29
C PHE A 664 -45.15 39.78 -5.66
N LEU A 665 -46.33 39.19 -5.44
CA LEU A 665 -46.69 37.83 -4.93
C LEU A 665 -48.18 37.55 -5.29
N PRO A 666 -48.76 36.32 -5.24
CA PRO A 666 -48.19 34.97 -5.11
C PRO A 666 -48.76 33.88 -6.10
N SER A 667 -48.32 32.62 -5.91
CA SER A 667 -49.02 31.33 -6.18
C SER A 667 -49.22 30.78 -7.62
N ILE A 668 -48.87 29.49 -7.85
CA ILE A 668 -49.79 28.36 -8.19
C ILE A 668 -49.04 27.06 -8.63
N ILE A 669 -49.39 25.93 -7.97
CA ILE A 669 -49.39 24.50 -8.38
C ILE A 669 -48.10 23.77 -8.86
N ALA A 670 -48.00 22.53 -8.37
CA ALA A 670 -46.94 21.52 -8.45
C ALA A 670 -46.51 21.00 -9.84
N GLY A 671 -45.28 20.43 -9.86
CA GLY A 671 -44.77 19.51 -10.88
C GLY A 671 -43.51 18.78 -10.38
N ASN A 672 -43.43 17.46 -10.54
CA ASN A 672 -42.26 16.66 -10.13
C ASN A 672 -41.20 16.61 -11.24
N ALA A 673 -39.96 17.02 -10.94
CA ALA A 673 -38.76 16.63 -11.70
C ALA A 673 -37.51 16.73 -10.79
N TRP A 674 -36.48 15.94 -11.09
CA TRP A 674 -35.19 15.98 -10.40
C TRP A 674 -34.21 16.87 -11.18
N GLU A 675 -33.44 17.71 -10.49
CA GLU A 675 -32.15 18.17 -11.00
C GLU A 675 -31.22 18.61 -9.85
N PHE A 676 -29.93 18.29 -9.95
CA PHE A 676 -28.93 18.61 -8.92
C PHE A 676 -28.32 20.00 -9.16
N GLY A 677 -28.58 20.94 -8.25
CA GLY A 677 -27.98 22.29 -8.28
C GLY A 677 -27.07 22.53 -7.07
N THR A 678 -25.75 22.45 -7.24
CA THR A 678 -24.77 22.73 -6.17
C THR A 678 -24.63 24.24 -5.91
N GLY A 679 -25.16 24.73 -4.79
CA GLY A 679 -25.02 26.12 -4.35
C GLY A 679 -24.37 26.23 -2.97
N VAL A 680 -23.10 26.64 -2.91
CA VAL A 680 -22.39 26.89 -1.64
C VAL A 680 -22.72 28.30 -1.14
N LEU A 681 -23.22 28.41 0.09
CA LEU A 681 -23.56 29.68 0.72
C LEU A 681 -22.33 30.31 1.41
N HIS A 682 -21.75 31.35 0.82
CA HIS A 682 -20.61 32.06 1.42
C HIS A 682 -21.06 33.10 2.47
N LEU A 683 -20.84 32.80 3.75
CA LEU A 683 -21.00 33.76 4.86
C LEU A 683 -19.71 34.57 5.04
N VAL A 684 -19.72 35.86 4.69
CA VAL A 684 -18.57 36.76 4.87
C VAL A 684 -18.73 37.55 6.16
N ILE A 685 -17.95 37.21 7.20
CA ILE A 685 -17.88 37.98 8.45
C ILE A 685 -16.76 39.02 8.32
N TRP A 686 -17.10 40.31 8.44
CA TRP A 686 -16.15 41.41 8.30
C TRP A 686 -15.68 41.91 9.67
N GLN A 687 -14.45 41.54 10.08
CA GLN A 687 -13.77 42.20 11.20
C GLN A 687 -13.00 43.42 10.70
N GLY A 688 -13.44 44.60 11.13
CA GLY A 688 -12.82 45.88 10.75
C GLY A 688 -11.48 46.09 11.44
N GLY A 689 -10.38 45.82 10.73
CA GLY A 689 -9.02 46.23 11.09
C GLY A 689 -8.51 47.31 10.14
N VAL A 690 -7.96 48.41 10.68
CA VAL A 690 -7.43 49.51 9.86
C VAL A 690 -5.96 49.24 9.55
N ASP A 691 -5.66 48.79 8.33
CA ASP A 691 -4.30 48.80 7.81
C ASP A 691 -4.24 49.12 6.31
N LYS A 692 -3.15 49.75 5.87
CA LYS A 692 -3.02 50.32 4.51
C LYS A 692 -1.85 49.71 3.73
N ASN A 693 -2.01 48.48 3.22
CA ASN A 693 -1.17 48.01 2.12
C ASN A 693 -1.85 46.90 1.28
N PRO A 694 -2.07 47.07 -0.03
CA PRO A 694 -2.86 46.13 -0.85
C PRO A 694 -2.03 44.98 -1.42
N SER A 695 -1.41 44.16 -0.58
CA SER A 695 -0.67 42.97 -1.03
C SER A 695 -0.44 41.92 0.06
N ASN A 696 -1.40 41.00 0.25
CA ASN A 696 -1.13 39.55 0.38
C ASN A 696 -2.40 38.68 0.54
N LEU A 697 -2.32 37.47 -0.01
CA LEU A 697 -3.03 36.24 0.38
C LEU A 697 -4.58 36.29 0.49
N THR A 698 -5.24 36.11 -0.66
CA THR A 698 -6.57 35.49 -0.72
C THR A 698 -6.51 34.07 -0.15
N LYS A 699 -7.06 33.85 1.04
CA LYS A 699 -7.17 32.51 1.63
C LYS A 699 -8.61 32.00 1.48
N VAL A 700 -8.87 31.32 0.36
CA VAL A 700 -10.15 30.62 0.16
C VAL A 700 -10.18 29.41 1.10
N ILE A 701 -11.15 29.37 2.00
CA ILE A 701 -11.53 28.18 2.75
C ILE A 701 -12.87 27.73 2.17
N SER A 702 -12.83 26.64 1.40
CA SER A 702 -14.00 25.78 1.20
C SER A 702 -14.25 24.99 2.48
N LEU A 703 -15.50 24.57 2.68
CA LEU A 703 -15.91 23.65 3.76
C LEU A 703 -15.08 22.36 3.74
#